data_AF-A0A918VDL9-F1
#
_entry.id   AF-A0A918VDL9-F1
#
_cell.length_a   1.000
_cell.length_b   1.000
_cell.length_c   1.000
_cell.angle_alpha   90.00
_cell.angle_beta   90.00
_cell.angle_gamma   90.00
#
_symmetry.space_group_name_H-M   'P 1'
#
loop_
_entity.id
_entity.type
_entity.pdbx_description
1 polymer ?
#
loop_
_entity_poly.entity_id
_entity_poly.type
_entity_poly.pdbx_seq_one_letter_code
_entity_poly.pdbx_strand_id
1 'polypeptide(L)'
;MLYIKRTGPTQSLTHKKSFKIMTKIRTILCLIFLIGLNPFTSYAQDAKQEDSENAVFKGLALRSIGPAFMSGRISDIAIHPKNENIWYVAVGSGGVWKTENSGTTWKPIFENETSYSIGCVSIDPNRPETIWVGTGEDVGGRHVGFGDGVYRSTNGGKTWTNMGLKKTQHISRVIVHPENSNVIWVTAQGPLWNKGDERGLYKSIDAGKTWTKTLGDDAWTGVTELVYDPRNPDRMYAATWQRHRTVAAYMGNGPGSALYRSDDGGDSWEKLTNGLPKTGFGKTGLTISPQNPDVLYAALELDRKKGGLYRSNDGGSSWTKQSNTITGGTGPHYYQELFASPHQKDRLYLMDNTMQISEDGGKTFYRMNNKNKHGDNHAIAFRKNDPNYLLVGTDGGLYESFDLTKSWKYIENLPVTQFYKLAVDDAKPFYNIYGGTQDNSTERGPSRTNNLHGIQNSDWRVVLNWDGHQPATEPGNLNIVYAERQEGTLSRLDMKTGEAVDIQPQPEPGDAIERFNWDAPILVSPHKPSTIYFASQRVWKSENRGDSWTAISGDLTKNEERLTLPIMGKQQSWDNAWDVYAMSNYNTITSLSESPQQKGLIYAGTDDGYINITENDGDNWRQIKVSQLPNVPSTAFVNDIKADLHDANVVYVALDNHKYGDFKPYLFKSTNKGKSWKSLSDNIPDNHLVWRLVQDHMAPNLLFIGTEFGLFFSVNHGVTWTALKGNVPTISFRDLAIQKRENDLVAASFGRGFYILDDFSALRQVTESDLNSEAKLFPIRDAWWYIEQSHLSFEKDKGSQGDSHFVAANPEFGAIFTYYLKEAPIMKKKERQTKEESLKNDNIPFSGWEALEAEKLEQKPQLIFVVKNKSGEVVRTIYKDAKSGVNRTAWDLRYPNHNPIALKEGKPKNISDQNKGLLAAPGVYTTSMYLAHNGSVKQLDQPVEFNVKPLYKGSLEGASPEEASDFWRTYEATAKRASAIDKALTKTEQKIKAMSKALMQSTVHPEQGLVKLEAVKNQYNTLKTAFYGNQAKLEIGEKNPPTVMEKIFTIYLSLGRSTYGPTETNKKQIQIIDQMISKAEDELSGIQKSLDSLEDVLNASHGPYIDD
;
A
#
# COMPACT_ATOMS: atom_id res chain seq x y z
N MET A 1 -24.31 4.58 57.85
CA MET A 1 -24.43 4.38 59.32
C MET A 1 -23.12 3.80 59.83
N LEU A 2 -22.73 4.18 61.04
CA LEU A 2 -21.41 4.15 61.70
C LEU A 2 -20.58 2.83 61.72
N TYR A 3 -19.24 3.03 61.74
CA TYR A 3 -18.18 2.40 62.61
C TYR A 3 -17.93 0.88 62.57
N ILE A 4 -16.79 0.29 62.95
CA ILE A 4 -15.32 0.53 63.06
C ILE A 4 -14.78 -0.67 63.89
N LYS A 5 -13.64 -1.27 63.50
CA LYS A 5 -12.61 -2.00 64.33
C LYS A 5 -13.06 -3.23 65.18
N ARG A 6 -12.21 -4.19 65.61
CA ARG A 6 -10.85 -4.71 65.34
C ARG A 6 -10.66 -5.87 66.38
N THR A 7 -9.57 -6.64 66.22
CA THR A 7 -8.89 -7.53 67.23
C THR A 7 -9.62 -8.83 67.59
N GLY A 8 -8.99 -9.99 67.80
CA GLY A 8 -7.59 -10.37 68.06
C GLY A 8 -7.53 -11.90 68.37
N PRO A 9 -6.37 -12.47 68.76
CA PRO A 9 -5.86 -13.78 68.29
C PRO A 9 -5.63 -14.86 69.39
N THR A 10 -5.17 -16.07 69.02
CA THR A 10 -4.08 -16.91 69.64
C THR A 10 -4.12 -18.39 69.14
N GLN A 11 -3.05 -18.95 68.53
CA GLN A 11 -1.99 -19.86 69.07
C GLN A 11 -2.50 -21.24 69.58
N SER A 12 -1.93 -22.44 69.38
CA SER A 12 -0.54 -22.91 69.08
C SER A 12 -0.48 -24.46 68.85
N LEU A 13 0.73 -24.99 68.57
CA LEU A 13 1.30 -26.36 68.82
C LEU A 13 1.00 -27.49 67.78
N THR A 14 1.86 -28.46 67.43
CA THR A 14 3.33 -28.70 67.28
C THR A 14 3.54 -30.15 66.77
N HIS A 15 4.72 -30.44 66.16
CA HIS A 15 5.57 -31.67 66.23
C HIS A 15 5.83 -32.58 64.99
N LYS A 16 7.13 -32.61 64.58
CA LYS A 16 8.13 -33.74 64.36
C LYS A 16 7.79 -34.86 63.35
N LYS A 17 8.68 -35.49 62.53
CA LYS A 17 10.13 -35.89 62.45
C LYS A 17 10.42 -36.29 60.96
N SER A 18 11.56 -36.00 60.28
CA SER A 18 12.94 -36.55 60.27
C SER A 18 13.19 -37.94 59.61
N PHE A 19 14.28 -38.03 58.78
CA PHE A 19 15.14 -39.16 58.28
C PHE A 19 15.23 -39.22 56.72
N LYS A 20 16.36 -39.45 56.01
CA LYS A 20 17.77 -39.84 56.31
C LYS A 20 18.68 -39.54 55.08
N ILE A 21 19.99 -39.44 55.32
CA ILE A 21 21.12 -39.10 54.43
C ILE A 21 21.81 -40.38 53.89
N MET A 22 22.43 -40.33 52.69
CA MET A 22 23.64 -41.11 52.34
C MET A 22 24.53 -40.35 51.32
N THR A 23 25.85 -40.40 51.55
CA THR A 23 26.92 -39.57 50.95
C THR A 23 28.08 -40.46 50.44
N LYS A 24 28.81 -40.03 49.41
CA LYS A 24 30.26 -40.27 49.11
C LYS A 24 30.64 -39.37 47.88
N ILE A 25 31.35 -38.24 47.97
CA ILE A 25 32.79 -37.93 48.26
C ILE A 25 33.72 -38.65 47.23
N ARG A 26 34.51 -38.01 46.35
CA ARG A 26 35.60 -37.00 46.50
C ARG A 26 35.98 -36.48 45.07
N THR A 27 36.29 -35.21 44.79
CA THR A 27 37.65 -34.56 44.84
C THR A 27 37.44 -33.09 44.34
N ILE A 28 37.55 -32.03 45.16
CA ILE A 28 38.73 -31.12 45.36
C ILE A 28 39.08 -30.36 44.06
N LEU A 29 39.21 -29.02 43.94
CA LEU A 29 39.41 -27.88 44.86
C LEU A 29 39.11 -26.56 44.09
N CYS A 30 38.86 -25.47 44.83
CA CYS A 30 39.09 -24.05 44.50
C CYS A 30 37.98 -23.17 43.88
N LEU A 31 37.69 -22.10 44.64
CA LEU A 31 36.97 -20.84 44.37
C LEU A 31 35.43 -20.85 44.41
N ILE A 32 34.90 -20.75 45.62
CA ILE A 32 33.65 -20.02 45.92
C ILE A 32 34.05 -18.74 46.66
N PHE A 33 34.07 -17.62 45.95
CA PHE A 33 33.81 -16.28 46.48
C PHE A 33 33.18 -15.49 45.32
N LEU A 34 32.06 -14.80 45.59
CA LEU A 34 31.15 -14.11 44.66
C LEU A 34 30.06 -14.96 43.99
N ILE A 35 29.00 -15.24 44.74
CA ILE A 35 27.64 -15.29 44.19
C ILE A 35 26.87 -14.13 44.81
N GLY A 36 26.39 -13.22 43.98
CA GLY A 36 25.48 -12.16 44.38
C GLY A 36 25.52 -10.93 43.49
N LEU A 37 25.21 -11.07 42.19
CA LEU A 37 24.67 -10.03 41.29
C LEU A 37 24.36 -10.69 39.93
N ASN A 38 23.14 -11.20 39.78
CA ASN A 38 22.57 -11.49 38.45
C ASN A 38 22.02 -10.17 37.89
N PRO A 39 22.40 -9.71 36.70
CA PRO A 39 21.66 -8.66 36.04
C PRO A 39 20.36 -9.28 35.52
N PHE A 40 19.22 -8.81 36.04
CA PHE A 40 17.97 -8.88 35.32
C PHE A 40 18.16 -8.05 34.04
N THR A 41 18.41 -8.71 32.92
CA THR A 41 18.42 -8.08 31.60
C THR A 41 17.02 -7.56 31.29
N SER A 42 16.95 -6.26 31.05
CA SER A 42 15.75 -5.48 30.78
C SER A 42 15.27 -5.67 29.33
N TYR A 43 14.50 -6.72 29.06
CA TYR A 43 13.82 -6.90 27.76
C TYR A 43 12.81 -5.78 27.40
N ALA A 44 12.46 -4.91 28.35
CA ALA A 44 11.57 -3.77 28.10
C ALA A 44 12.29 -2.54 27.51
N GLN A 45 13.63 -2.50 27.54
CA GLN A 45 14.42 -1.37 27.03
C GLN A 45 14.74 -1.54 25.54
N ASP A 46 14.97 -2.78 25.07
CA ASP A 46 15.23 -3.09 23.66
C ASP A 46 14.02 -2.81 22.76
N ALA A 47 12.80 -3.23 23.14
CA ALA A 47 11.59 -2.97 22.34
C ALA A 47 11.27 -1.47 22.21
N LYS A 48 11.60 -0.66 23.23
CA LYS A 48 11.41 0.80 23.20
C LYS A 48 12.46 1.50 22.33
N GLN A 49 13.67 0.95 22.25
CA GLN A 49 14.74 1.46 21.41
C GLN A 49 14.49 1.12 19.93
N GLU A 50 14.03 -0.09 19.64
CA GLU A 50 13.69 -0.57 18.30
C GLU A 50 12.51 0.21 17.67
N ASP A 51 11.45 0.51 18.45
CA ASP A 51 10.37 1.42 18.02
C ASP A 51 10.86 2.85 17.77
N SER A 52 11.87 3.32 18.53
CA SER A 52 12.41 4.67 18.39
C SER A 52 13.33 4.83 17.17
N GLU A 53 14.13 3.81 16.82
CA GLU A 53 14.96 3.80 15.62
C GLU A 53 14.12 3.64 14.35
N ASN A 54 13.08 2.79 14.37
CA ASN A 54 12.13 2.67 13.26
C ASN A 54 11.36 3.99 13.01
N ALA A 55 11.08 4.76 14.06
CA ALA A 55 10.43 6.06 13.94
C ALA A 55 11.30 7.12 13.22
N VAL A 56 12.63 7.00 13.28
CA VAL A 56 13.56 7.94 12.62
C VAL A 56 13.34 7.97 11.12
N PHE A 57 13.10 6.83 10.46
CA PHE A 57 13.01 6.77 8.99
C PHE A 57 11.59 6.91 8.43
N LYS A 58 10.60 7.24 9.27
CA LYS A 58 9.19 7.32 8.85
C LYS A 58 8.93 8.33 7.72
N GLY A 59 9.74 9.37 7.56
CA GLY A 59 9.60 10.33 6.47
C GLY A 59 10.13 9.84 5.11
N LEU A 60 10.76 8.66 5.03
CA LEU A 60 11.02 7.93 3.79
C LEU A 60 9.75 7.16 3.39
N ALA A 61 8.70 7.92 3.02
CA ALA A 61 7.41 7.34 2.66
C ALA A 61 7.43 6.71 1.27
N LEU A 62 6.89 5.50 1.16
CA LEU A 62 6.66 4.83 -0.11
C LEU A 62 5.38 5.34 -0.76
N ARG A 63 5.43 5.54 -2.08
CA ARG A 63 4.30 5.97 -2.89
C ARG A 63 3.64 4.76 -3.52
N SER A 64 2.36 4.53 -3.21
CA SER A 64 1.55 3.53 -3.93
C SER A 64 1.20 4.06 -5.32
N ILE A 65 1.39 3.23 -6.34
CA ILE A 65 1.14 3.60 -7.75
C ILE A 65 0.01 2.80 -8.41
N GLY A 66 -0.72 2.01 -7.62
CA GLY A 66 -1.71 1.05 -8.12
C GLY A 66 -1.04 -0.15 -8.81
N PRO A 67 -1.63 -0.67 -9.89
CA PRO A 67 -2.86 -0.22 -10.55
C PRO A 67 -4.16 -0.60 -9.82
N ALA A 68 -5.29 -0.10 -10.34
CA ALA A 68 -6.64 -0.62 -10.05
C ALA A 68 -7.38 -1.11 -11.31
N PHE A 69 -6.76 -1.02 -12.50
CA PHE A 69 -7.43 -1.36 -13.78
C PHE A 69 -7.72 -2.86 -13.88
N MET A 70 -6.90 -3.70 -13.24
CA MET A 70 -7.19 -5.08 -12.88
C MET A 70 -6.98 -5.19 -11.37
N SER A 71 -8.01 -5.61 -10.64
CA SER A 71 -8.00 -5.65 -9.19
C SER A 71 -7.38 -6.97 -8.70
N GLY A 72 -7.85 -7.51 -7.58
CA GLY A 72 -7.40 -8.79 -7.05
C GLY A 72 -8.51 -9.53 -6.32
N ARG A 73 -8.16 -10.69 -5.76
CA ARG A 73 -9.12 -11.64 -5.18
C ARG A 73 -9.94 -11.10 -4.02
N ILE A 74 -11.26 -11.20 -4.19
CA ILE A 74 -12.27 -10.89 -3.18
C ILE A 74 -12.77 -12.20 -2.55
N SER A 75 -12.46 -12.39 -1.27
CA SER A 75 -12.84 -13.57 -0.50
C SER A 75 -14.29 -13.54 -0.02
N ASP A 76 -14.78 -12.39 0.43
CA ASP A 76 -16.12 -12.27 1.03
C ASP A 76 -16.63 -10.81 0.99
N ILE A 77 -17.96 -10.65 1.04
CA ILE A 77 -18.64 -9.36 0.90
C ILE A 77 -19.82 -9.27 1.87
N ALA A 78 -19.84 -8.23 2.69
CA ALA A 78 -20.98 -7.92 3.56
C ALA A 78 -21.60 -6.55 3.22
N ILE A 79 -22.87 -6.56 2.82
CA ILE A 79 -23.68 -5.34 2.62
C ILE A 79 -24.42 -5.01 3.91
N HIS A 80 -24.34 -3.75 4.34
CA HIS A 80 -24.98 -3.31 5.57
C HIS A 80 -26.51 -3.45 5.50
N PRO A 81 -27.16 -4.07 6.51
CA PRO A 81 -28.55 -4.53 6.40
C PRO A 81 -29.60 -3.41 6.34
N LYS A 82 -29.23 -2.17 6.73
CA LYS A 82 -30.13 -1.01 6.75
C LYS A 82 -29.72 0.11 5.77
N ASN A 83 -28.56 0.00 5.14
CA ASN A 83 -28.03 1.02 4.24
C ASN A 83 -27.18 0.33 3.18
N GLU A 84 -27.79 0.05 2.03
CA GLU A 84 -27.17 -0.69 0.95
C GLU A 84 -26.00 0.08 0.28
N ASN A 85 -25.67 1.30 0.70
CA ASN A 85 -24.47 2.01 0.26
C ASN A 85 -23.21 1.64 1.05
N ILE A 86 -23.36 1.00 2.21
CA ILE A 86 -22.23 0.63 3.07
C ILE A 86 -21.88 -0.83 2.84
N TRP A 87 -20.67 -1.08 2.33
CA TRP A 87 -20.15 -2.44 2.13
C TRP A 87 -18.82 -2.62 2.87
N TYR A 88 -18.60 -3.84 3.34
CA TYR A 88 -17.32 -4.33 3.81
C TYR A 88 -16.87 -5.45 2.88
N VAL A 89 -15.65 -5.34 2.37
CA VAL A 89 -15.09 -6.25 1.38
C VAL A 89 -13.83 -6.86 1.96
N ALA A 90 -13.83 -8.19 2.09
CA ALA A 90 -12.68 -8.96 2.53
C ALA A 90 -11.83 -9.32 1.30
N VAL A 91 -10.61 -8.80 1.27
CA VAL A 91 -9.66 -9.09 0.19
C VAL A 91 -8.74 -10.20 0.65
N GLY A 92 -8.60 -11.23 -0.17
CA GLY A 92 -7.88 -12.45 0.20
C GLY A 92 -6.44 -12.20 0.65
N SER A 93 -5.77 -11.20 0.06
CA SER A 93 -4.43 -10.76 0.47
C SER A 93 -4.29 -9.22 0.49
N GLY A 94 -5.25 -8.48 1.02
CA GLY A 94 -5.22 -7.00 0.97
C GLY A 94 -5.96 -6.28 2.09
N GLY A 95 -6.28 -6.99 3.18
CA GLY A 95 -7.05 -6.49 4.31
C GLY A 95 -8.54 -6.33 4.01
N VAL A 96 -9.22 -5.55 4.85
CA VAL A 96 -10.64 -5.23 4.70
C VAL A 96 -10.81 -3.80 4.21
N TRP A 97 -11.71 -3.62 3.25
CA TRP A 97 -12.04 -2.33 2.67
C TRP A 97 -13.50 -1.98 2.92
N LYS A 98 -13.75 -0.70 3.19
CA LYS A 98 -15.08 -0.14 3.41
C LYS A 98 -15.42 0.87 2.33
N THR A 99 -16.67 0.84 1.88
CA THR A 99 -17.30 1.96 1.16
C THR A 99 -18.54 2.42 1.91
N GLU A 100 -18.92 3.69 1.76
CA GLU A 100 -20.17 4.26 2.30
C GLU A 100 -21.06 4.83 1.20
N ASN A 101 -20.67 4.64 -0.07
CA ASN A 101 -21.31 5.21 -1.26
C ASN A 101 -21.29 4.23 -2.45
N SER A 102 -21.56 2.96 -2.16
CA SER A 102 -21.69 1.89 -3.18
C SER A 102 -20.48 1.77 -4.10
N GLY A 103 -19.26 1.79 -3.54
CA GLY A 103 -18.02 1.57 -4.29
C GLY A 103 -17.49 2.81 -5.03
N THR A 104 -18.13 3.97 -4.89
CA THR A 104 -17.61 5.22 -5.48
C THR A 104 -16.27 5.60 -4.87
N THR A 105 -16.11 5.44 -3.55
CA THR A 105 -14.84 5.62 -2.84
C THR A 105 -14.61 4.49 -1.85
N TRP A 106 -13.34 4.18 -1.59
CA TRP A 106 -12.91 3.10 -0.71
C TRP A 106 -11.98 3.58 0.39
N LYS A 107 -12.10 2.98 1.57
CA LYS A 107 -11.18 3.17 2.68
C LYS A 107 -10.65 1.81 3.16
N PRO A 108 -9.33 1.60 3.20
CA PRO A 108 -8.79 0.46 3.93
C PRO A 108 -9.02 0.65 5.43
N ILE A 109 -9.53 -0.37 6.09
CA ILE A 109 -9.88 -0.31 7.53
C ILE A 109 -9.12 -1.32 8.38
N PHE A 110 -8.26 -2.14 7.78
CA PHE A 110 -7.53 -3.24 8.45
C PHE A 110 -6.01 -3.19 8.22
N GLU A 111 -5.48 -2.12 7.61
CA GLU A 111 -4.07 -2.06 7.15
C GLU A 111 -3.02 -1.98 8.26
N ASN A 112 -3.44 -1.69 9.50
CA ASN A 112 -2.58 -1.55 10.67
C ASN A 112 -2.66 -2.75 11.63
N GLU A 113 -3.50 -3.74 11.32
CA GLU A 113 -3.58 -4.97 12.11
C GLU A 113 -2.45 -5.93 11.71
N THR A 114 -2.25 -7.01 12.48
CA THR A 114 -1.10 -7.92 12.32
C THR A 114 -1.28 -8.96 11.21
N SER A 115 -2.45 -9.02 10.58
CA SER A 115 -2.72 -9.88 9.42
C SER A 115 -3.29 -9.06 8.26
N TYR A 116 -2.99 -9.48 7.04
CA TYR A 116 -3.51 -8.88 5.80
C TYR A 116 -4.35 -9.87 4.98
N SER A 117 -4.27 -11.15 5.30
CA SER A 117 -5.00 -12.21 4.61
C SER A 117 -6.33 -12.40 5.30
N ILE A 118 -7.42 -12.31 4.55
CA ILE A 118 -8.79 -12.32 5.10
C ILE A 118 -9.56 -13.47 4.48
N GLY A 119 -10.24 -14.27 5.31
CA GLY A 119 -11.12 -15.35 4.86
C GLY A 119 -12.59 -14.93 4.83
N CYS A 120 -13.05 -14.14 5.81
CA CYS A 120 -14.44 -13.70 5.86
C CYS A 120 -14.64 -12.37 6.60
N VAL A 121 -15.76 -11.71 6.29
CA VAL A 121 -16.22 -10.50 6.98
C VAL A 121 -17.71 -10.61 7.31
N SER A 122 -18.10 -10.25 8.53
CA SER A 122 -19.48 -10.40 8.97
C SER A 122 -19.94 -9.20 9.81
N ILE A 123 -21.21 -8.84 9.64
CA ILE A 123 -21.86 -7.75 10.36
C ILE A 123 -22.75 -8.36 11.43
N ASP A 124 -22.66 -7.86 12.67
CA ASP A 124 -23.61 -8.23 13.71
C ASP A 124 -25.03 -7.73 13.33
N PRO A 125 -26.02 -8.62 13.15
CA PRO A 125 -27.36 -8.25 12.71
C PRO A 125 -28.10 -7.38 13.73
N ASN A 126 -27.76 -7.49 15.02
CA ASN A 126 -28.35 -6.71 16.10
C ASN A 126 -27.67 -5.35 16.28
N ARG A 127 -26.40 -5.25 15.88
CA ARG A 127 -25.54 -4.07 16.05
C ARG A 127 -24.68 -3.84 14.81
N PRO A 128 -25.23 -3.27 13.72
CA PRO A 128 -24.54 -3.20 12.44
C PRO A 128 -23.23 -2.38 12.40
N GLU A 129 -22.91 -1.64 13.46
CA GLU A 129 -21.61 -1.02 13.70
C GLU A 129 -20.53 -1.99 14.20
N THR A 130 -20.95 -3.17 14.66
CA THR A 130 -20.06 -4.26 15.09
C THR A 130 -19.73 -5.16 13.92
N ILE A 131 -18.44 -5.22 13.59
CA ILE A 131 -17.90 -5.97 12.45
C ILE A 131 -16.95 -7.05 12.99
N TRP A 132 -17.09 -8.25 12.45
CA TRP A 132 -16.22 -9.39 12.73
C TRP A 132 -15.44 -9.76 11.48
N VAL A 133 -14.17 -10.12 11.67
CA VAL A 133 -13.25 -10.51 10.59
C VAL A 133 -12.56 -11.81 10.99
N GLY A 134 -12.65 -12.81 10.13
CA GLY A 134 -11.83 -14.02 10.21
C GLY A 134 -10.62 -13.86 9.31
N THR A 135 -9.42 -13.97 9.87
CA THR A 135 -8.18 -13.85 9.10
C THR A 135 -7.76 -15.20 8.50
N GLY A 136 -7.02 -15.13 7.39
CA GLY A 136 -6.53 -16.25 6.61
C GLY A 136 -7.56 -16.78 5.62
N GLU A 137 -7.20 -16.80 4.34
CA GLU A 137 -8.06 -17.26 3.26
C GLU A 137 -8.53 -18.70 3.45
N ASP A 138 -9.77 -18.99 3.12
CA ASP A 138 -10.42 -20.29 3.35
C ASP A 138 -10.36 -21.23 2.12
N VAL A 139 -9.37 -20.99 1.28
CA VAL A 139 -8.99 -21.83 0.14
C VAL A 139 -7.79 -22.71 0.47
N GLY A 140 -7.64 -23.82 -0.25
CA GLY A 140 -6.53 -24.76 -0.11
C GLY A 140 -5.34 -24.45 -1.02
N GLY A 141 -5.16 -23.21 -1.50
CA GLY A 141 -4.15 -22.82 -2.50
C GLY A 141 -2.70 -22.82 -1.98
N ARG A 142 -1.71 -22.74 -2.88
CA ARG A 142 -0.27 -22.68 -2.49
C ARG A 142 0.24 -21.28 -2.16
N HIS A 143 -0.45 -20.25 -2.67
CA HIS A 143 -0.09 -18.83 -2.58
C HIS A 143 -0.80 -18.11 -1.45
N VAL A 144 -1.65 -18.81 -0.71
CA VAL A 144 -2.57 -18.24 0.30
C VAL A 144 -1.78 -17.69 1.47
N GLY A 145 -2.21 -16.52 1.96
CA GLY A 145 -1.68 -15.98 3.21
C GLY A 145 -2.27 -16.70 4.42
N PHE A 146 -1.57 -16.61 5.55
CA PHE A 146 -2.05 -17.14 6.84
C PHE A 146 -2.59 -16.01 7.73
N GLY A 147 -3.63 -16.34 8.49
CA GLY A 147 -4.25 -15.47 9.49
C GLY A 147 -3.71 -15.68 10.89
N ASP A 148 -4.11 -14.78 11.80
CA ASP A 148 -3.79 -14.81 13.23
C ASP A 148 -5.04 -14.66 14.12
N GLY A 149 -6.18 -15.15 13.62
CA GLY A 149 -7.41 -15.35 14.38
C GLY A 149 -8.56 -14.41 14.02
N VAL A 150 -9.42 -14.17 15.00
CA VAL A 150 -10.69 -13.43 14.84
C VAL A 150 -10.52 -12.00 15.33
N TYR A 151 -10.99 -11.02 14.57
CA TYR A 151 -11.00 -9.62 14.97
C TYR A 151 -12.42 -9.10 15.11
N ARG A 152 -12.58 -8.16 16.03
CA ARG A 152 -13.84 -7.46 16.27
C ARG A 152 -13.61 -5.94 16.27
N SER A 153 -14.46 -5.23 15.56
CA SER A 153 -14.63 -3.79 15.68
C SER A 153 -16.04 -3.48 16.19
N THR A 154 -16.20 -2.45 17.02
CA THR A 154 -17.52 -1.97 17.50
C THR A 154 -17.85 -0.56 17.00
N ASN A 155 -17.09 -0.05 16.02
CA ASN A 155 -17.22 1.31 15.51
C ASN A 155 -17.07 1.38 13.98
N GLY A 156 -17.53 0.34 13.29
CA GLY A 156 -17.54 0.23 11.83
C GLY A 156 -16.14 0.13 11.22
N GLY A 157 -15.21 -0.54 11.91
CA GLY A 157 -13.85 -0.81 11.44
C GLY A 157 -12.83 0.29 11.71
N LYS A 158 -13.10 1.26 12.59
CA LYS A 158 -12.12 2.31 12.93
C LYS A 158 -11.03 1.80 13.87
N THR A 159 -11.39 0.90 14.78
CA THR A 159 -10.45 0.21 15.69
C THR A 159 -10.84 -1.25 15.81
N TRP A 160 -9.86 -2.12 16.00
CA TRP A 160 -10.06 -3.56 16.12
C TRP A 160 -9.51 -4.11 17.43
N THR A 161 -9.98 -5.29 17.78
CA THR A 161 -9.45 -6.11 18.87
C THR A 161 -9.35 -7.54 18.38
N ASN A 162 -8.16 -8.14 18.48
CA ASN A 162 -7.99 -9.57 18.23
C ASN A 162 -8.63 -10.34 19.40
N MET A 163 -9.61 -11.18 19.07
CA MET A 163 -10.45 -11.93 19.99
C MET A 163 -9.95 -13.37 20.23
N GLY A 164 -8.72 -13.70 19.83
CA GLY A 164 -8.14 -15.03 19.99
C GLY A 164 -8.30 -15.92 18.75
N LEU A 165 -8.17 -17.23 18.94
CA LEU A 165 -8.08 -18.21 17.85
C LEU A 165 -6.87 -17.97 16.92
N LYS A 166 -5.74 -17.56 17.52
CA LYS A 166 -4.55 -17.07 16.82
C LYS A 166 -3.81 -18.11 15.99
N LYS A 167 -4.04 -19.39 16.24
CA LYS A 167 -3.40 -20.51 15.57
C LYS A 167 -4.32 -21.20 14.55
N THR A 168 -5.44 -20.57 14.22
CA THR A 168 -6.35 -21.11 13.20
C THR A 168 -5.79 -21.04 11.80
N GLN A 169 -4.99 -20.00 11.50
CA GLN A 169 -4.42 -19.67 10.19
C GLN A 169 -5.44 -19.46 9.06
N HIS A 170 -6.61 -20.09 9.08
CA HIS A 170 -7.64 -20.04 8.04
C HIS A 170 -9.02 -20.14 8.68
N ILE A 171 -9.82 -19.07 8.57
CA ILE A 171 -11.18 -18.97 9.11
C ILE A 171 -12.14 -18.71 7.95
N SER A 172 -13.10 -19.62 7.74
CA SER A 172 -14.05 -19.51 6.64
C SER A 172 -15.30 -18.70 6.97
N ARG A 173 -15.77 -18.71 8.22
CA ARG A 173 -16.95 -17.93 8.65
C ARG A 173 -16.85 -17.50 10.11
N VAL A 174 -17.38 -16.30 10.37
CA VAL A 174 -17.75 -15.83 11.70
C VAL A 174 -19.24 -15.51 11.71
N ILE A 175 -20.03 -16.30 12.44
CA ILE A 175 -21.49 -16.15 12.49
C ILE A 175 -21.90 -15.59 13.84
N VAL A 176 -22.63 -14.48 13.82
CA VAL A 176 -23.24 -13.88 15.00
C VAL A 176 -24.67 -14.40 15.14
N HIS A 177 -25.05 -14.84 16.34
CA HIS A 177 -26.42 -15.28 16.60
C HIS A 177 -27.43 -14.17 16.30
N PRO A 178 -28.52 -14.45 15.56
CA PRO A 178 -29.41 -13.42 15.01
C PRO A 178 -30.11 -12.58 16.08
N GLU A 179 -30.30 -13.13 17.29
CA GLU A 179 -31.00 -12.45 18.39
C GLU A 179 -30.10 -12.17 19.61
N ASN A 180 -28.82 -12.55 19.58
CA ASN A 180 -27.92 -12.43 20.73
C ASN A 180 -26.46 -12.22 20.32
N SER A 181 -26.02 -10.96 20.26
CA SER A 181 -24.64 -10.57 19.92
C SER A 181 -23.52 -11.17 20.78
N ASN A 182 -23.83 -11.82 21.91
CA ASN A 182 -22.83 -12.49 22.73
C ASN A 182 -22.52 -13.92 22.24
N VAL A 183 -23.44 -14.52 21.48
CA VAL A 183 -23.25 -15.88 20.95
C VAL A 183 -22.66 -15.78 19.54
N ILE A 184 -21.45 -16.33 19.40
CA ILE A 184 -20.66 -16.28 18.16
C ILE A 184 -20.19 -17.69 17.82
N TRP A 185 -20.27 -18.07 16.55
CA TRP A 185 -19.68 -19.30 16.04
C TRP A 185 -18.59 -18.98 15.01
N VAL A 186 -17.49 -19.72 15.07
CA VAL A 186 -16.34 -19.56 14.15
C VAL A 186 -16.02 -20.90 13.54
N THR A 187 -16.03 -20.97 12.21
CA THR A 187 -15.58 -22.14 11.45
C THR A 187 -14.09 -21.99 11.14
N ALA A 188 -13.25 -22.70 11.89
CA ALA A 188 -11.83 -22.74 11.67
C ALA A 188 -11.47 -23.99 10.86
N GLN A 189 -10.99 -23.79 9.63
CA GLN A 189 -10.44 -24.88 8.83
C GLN A 189 -9.13 -25.40 9.45
N GLY A 190 -8.41 -24.53 10.15
CA GLY A 190 -7.12 -24.83 10.73
C GLY A 190 -5.97 -24.71 9.74
N PRO A 191 -4.73 -24.89 10.23
CA PRO A 191 -3.56 -24.83 9.38
C PRO A 191 -3.61 -25.76 8.18
N LEU A 192 -3.20 -25.24 7.02
CA LEU A 192 -3.16 -25.97 5.75
C LEU A 192 -1.94 -26.90 5.65
N TRP A 193 -0.79 -26.46 6.18
CA TRP A 193 0.52 -27.05 5.96
C TRP A 193 1.04 -27.93 7.10
N ASN A 194 0.42 -27.89 8.27
CA ASN A 194 0.80 -28.69 9.43
C ASN A 194 -0.41 -29.32 10.14
N LYS A 195 -0.11 -30.35 10.93
CA LYS A 195 -1.10 -31.02 11.78
C LYS A 195 -1.41 -30.18 13.02
N GLY A 196 -2.65 -30.27 13.51
CA GLY A 196 -3.04 -29.77 14.83
C GLY A 196 -3.38 -28.29 14.86
N ASP A 197 -3.02 -27.64 15.98
CA ASP A 197 -3.42 -26.28 16.35
C ASP A 197 -4.95 -26.06 16.41
N GLU A 198 -5.38 -24.79 16.38
CA GLU A 198 -6.79 -24.43 16.53
C GLU A 198 -7.55 -24.72 15.22
N ARG A 199 -8.33 -25.80 15.21
CA ARG A 199 -9.23 -26.14 14.10
C ARG A 199 -10.55 -26.70 14.60
N GLY A 200 -11.59 -26.63 13.77
CA GLY A 200 -12.93 -27.09 14.12
C GLY A 200 -13.95 -25.95 14.21
N LEU A 201 -15.09 -26.22 14.83
CA LEU A 201 -16.08 -25.20 15.17
C LEU A 201 -15.86 -24.72 16.60
N TYR A 202 -15.78 -23.39 16.76
CA TYR A 202 -15.69 -22.74 18.06
C TYR A 202 -16.96 -21.94 18.34
N LYS A 203 -17.47 -22.05 19.56
CA LYS A 203 -18.60 -21.26 20.08
C LYS A 203 -18.11 -20.35 21.21
N SER A 204 -18.58 -19.11 21.20
CA SER A 204 -18.46 -18.16 22.31
C SER A 204 -19.86 -17.78 22.77
N ILE A 205 -20.02 -17.53 24.07
CA ILE A 205 -21.26 -17.02 24.69
C ILE A 205 -21.04 -15.68 25.41
N ASP A 206 -19.85 -15.09 25.26
CA ASP A 206 -19.42 -13.87 25.95
C ASP A 206 -18.85 -12.80 24.99
N ALA A 207 -19.37 -12.80 23.76
CA ALA A 207 -18.96 -11.92 22.66
C ALA A 207 -17.48 -12.08 22.27
N GLY A 208 -17.02 -13.33 22.19
CA GLY A 208 -15.70 -13.74 21.68
C GLY A 208 -14.56 -13.62 22.69
N LYS A 209 -14.82 -13.41 23.99
CA LYS A 209 -13.75 -13.34 25.00
C LYS A 209 -13.21 -14.72 25.32
N THR A 210 -14.06 -15.73 25.30
CA THR A 210 -13.70 -17.14 25.44
C THR A 210 -14.32 -17.98 24.33
N TRP A 211 -13.64 -19.06 23.97
CA TRP A 211 -14.02 -19.96 22.90
C TRP A 211 -14.01 -21.41 23.38
N THR A 212 -15.07 -22.15 23.04
CA THR A 212 -15.17 -23.59 23.27
C THR A 212 -15.26 -24.30 21.94
N LYS A 213 -14.37 -25.27 21.69
CA LYS A 213 -14.45 -26.14 20.51
C LYS A 213 -15.58 -27.15 20.68
N THR A 214 -16.51 -27.22 19.72
CA THR A 214 -17.69 -28.10 19.80
C THR A 214 -17.76 -29.13 18.67
N LEU A 215 -16.99 -28.97 17.59
CA LEU A 215 -16.91 -29.93 16.48
C LEU A 215 -15.51 -29.93 15.83
N GLY A 216 -15.07 -31.06 15.28
CA GLY A 216 -13.77 -31.23 14.60
C GLY A 216 -12.81 -32.15 15.35
N ASP A 217 -11.60 -32.33 14.81
CA ASP A 217 -10.54 -33.14 15.43
C ASP A 217 -9.31 -32.29 15.80
N ASP A 218 -8.32 -32.90 16.44
CA ASP A 218 -7.10 -32.20 16.88
C ASP A 218 -5.93 -32.35 15.90
N ALA A 219 -6.17 -32.76 14.66
CA ALA A 219 -5.12 -33.11 13.72
C ALA A 219 -5.33 -32.51 12.33
N TRP A 220 -6.36 -32.93 11.59
CA TRP A 220 -6.50 -32.65 10.15
C TRP A 220 -7.88 -32.13 9.75
N THR A 221 -8.86 -32.22 10.64
CA THR A 221 -10.27 -31.95 10.37
C THR A 221 -10.73 -30.67 11.06
N GLY A 222 -10.87 -29.62 10.25
CA GLY A 222 -11.54 -28.38 10.64
C GLY A 222 -13.01 -28.35 10.22
N VAL A 223 -13.64 -27.19 10.35
CA VAL A 223 -15.00 -26.93 9.82
C VAL A 223 -14.88 -25.85 8.75
N THR A 224 -15.47 -26.11 7.58
CA THR A 224 -15.43 -25.20 6.43
C THR A 224 -16.72 -24.42 6.24
N GLU A 225 -17.85 -24.96 6.68
CA GLU A 225 -19.16 -24.35 6.46
C GLU A 225 -20.07 -24.51 7.68
N LEU A 226 -20.90 -23.50 7.90
CA LEU A 226 -21.95 -23.48 8.93
C LEU A 226 -23.13 -22.66 8.41
N VAL A 227 -24.33 -23.23 8.49
CA VAL A 227 -25.60 -22.53 8.26
C VAL A 227 -26.56 -22.84 9.39
N TYR A 228 -27.52 -21.96 9.64
CA TYR A 228 -28.56 -22.14 10.66
C TYR A 228 -29.95 -21.91 10.08
N ASP A 229 -30.96 -22.50 10.72
CA ASP A 229 -32.36 -22.22 10.40
C ASP A 229 -32.73 -20.81 10.91
N PRO A 230 -33.09 -19.85 10.05
CA PRO A 230 -33.43 -18.50 10.49
C PRO A 230 -34.69 -18.43 11.35
N ARG A 231 -35.50 -19.50 11.41
CA ARG A 231 -36.68 -19.62 12.29
C ARG A 231 -36.29 -20.12 13.69
N ASN A 232 -35.18 -20.85 13.79
CA ASN A 232 -34.66 -21.40 15.04
C ASN A 232 -33.12 -21.52 14.94
N PRO A 233 -32.35 -20.54 15.45
CA PRO A 233 -30.89 -20.55 15.36
C PRO A 233 -30.21 -21.67 16.14
N ASP A 234 -30.93 -22.38 17.04
CA ASP A 234 -30.40 -23.59 17.67
C ASP A 234 -30.29 -24.77 16.71
N ARG A 235 -31.09 -24.76 15.63
CA ARG A 235 -30.98 -25.74 14.56
C ARG A 235 -29.93 -25.30 13.54
N MET A 236 -28.82 -26.02 13.50
CA MET A 236 -27.65 -25.68 12.70
C MET A 236 -27.11 -26.87 11.91
N TYR A 237 -26.39 -26.59 10.83
CA TYR A 237 -25.76 -27.59 9.98
C TYR A 237 -24.33 -27.19 9.67
N ALA A 238 -23.39 -28.09 9.91
CA ALA A 238 -21.97 -27.86 9.72
C ALA A 238 -21.34 -28.90 8.80
N ALA A 239 -20.35 -28.48 8.03
CA ALA A 239 -19.52 -29.37 7.23
C ALA A 239 -18.08 -29.38 7.75
N THR A 240 -17.62 -30.54 8.21
CA THR A 240 -16.20 -30.75 8.54
C THR A 240 -15.41 -31.03 7.28
N TRP A 241 -14.14 -30.59 7.26
CA TRP A 241 -13.24 -30.78 6.14
C TRP A 241 -11.87 -31.26 6.63
N GLN A 242 -11.52 -32.49 6.24
CA GLN A 242 -10.20 -33.06 6.43
C GLN A 242 -9.30 -32.70 5.25
N ARG A 243 -8.21 -31.95 5.50
CA ARG A 243 -7.28 -31.52 4.45
C ARG A 243 -5.84 -31.42 4.92
N HIS A 244 -4.92 -31.52 3.97
CA HIS A 244 -3.51 -31.22 4.18
C HIS A 244 -2.85 -30.89 2.85
N ARG A 245 -1.92 -29.92 2.88
CA ARG A 245 -1.06 -29.60 1.74
C ARG A 245 0.40 -29.77 2.14
N THR A 246 1.19 -30.31 1.21
CA THR A 246 2.66 -30.25 1.24
C THR A 246 3.15 -29.47 0.02
N VAL A 247 4.44 -29.15 -0.04
CA VAL A 247 5.03 -28.55 -1.25
C VAL A 247 4.76 -29.41 -2.49
N ALA A 248 4.76 -30.74 -2.32
CA ALA A 248 4.66 -31.70 -3.42
C ALA A 248 3.21 -32.07 -3.83
N ALA A 249 2.26 -32.08 -2.89
CA ALA A 249 0.89 -32.57 -3.15
C ALA A 249 -0.19 -31.93 -2.26
N TYR A 250 -1.45 -31.98 -2.71
CA TYR A 250 -2.63 -31.61 -1.93
C TYR A 250 -3.61 -32.79 -1.80
N MET A 251 -4.24 -32.92 -0.64
CA MET A 251 -5.33 -33.88 -0.40
C MET A 251 -6.42 -33.26 0.48
N GLY A 252 -7.65 -33.29 -0.01
CA GLY A 252 -8.81 -32.60 0.58
C GLY A 252 -9.97 -33.49 1.00
N ASN A 253 -9.75 -34.79 1.16
CA ASN A 253 -10.77 -35.75 1.60
C ASN A 253 -10.28 -36.62 2.76
N GLY A 254 -11.22 -37.28 3.43
CA GLY A 254 -10.92 -38.30 4.44
C GLY A 254 -12.10 -38.60 5.37
N PRO A 255 -11.96 -39.59 6.26
CA PRO A 255 -13.03 -40.05 7.15
C PRO A 255 -13.52 -38.98 8.14
N GLY A 256 -12.72 -37.93 8.40
CA GLY A 256 -13.09 -36.81 9.26
C GLY A 256 -14.05 -35.81 8.60
N SER A 257 -14.15 -35.80 7.26
CA SER A 257 -15.10 -34.95 6.55
C SER A 257 -16.52 -35.53 6.56
N ALA A 258 -17.50 -34.74 6.99
CA ALA A 258 -18.90 -35.13 7.08
C ALA A 258 -19.83 -33.91 7.21
N LEU A 259 -21.13 -34.16 7.06
CA LEU A 259 -22.20 -33.23 7.41
C LEU A 259 -22.76 -33.56 8.79
N TYR A 260 -23.04 -32.52 9.59
CA TYR A 260 -23.60 -32.64 10.91
C TYR A 260 -24.81 -31.72 11.07
N ARG A 261 -25.74 -32.11 11.96
CA ARG A 261 -26.82 -31.26 12.47
C ARG A 261 -26.64 -31.05 13.97
N SER A 262 -26.90 -29.85 14.44
CA SER A 262 -27.14 -29.54 15.86
C SER A 262 -28.57 -29.04 16.01
N ASP A 263 -29.20 -29.35 17.15
CA ASP A 263 -30.52 -28.85 17.55
C ASP A 263 -30.44 -28.07 18.88
N ASP A 264 -29.22 -27.72 19.34
CA ASP A 264 -28.91 -27.05 20.61
C ASP A 264 -27.93 -25.88 20.46
N GLY A 265 -27.90 -25.24 19.29
CA GLY A 265 -27.06 -24.06 19.03
C GLY A 265 -25.58 -24.40 18.96
N GLY A 266 -25.26 -25.62 18.54
CA GLY A 266 -23.90 -26.10 18.27
C GLY A 266 -23.16 -26.62 19.50
N ASP A 267 -23.85 -26.96 20.59
CA ASP A 267 -23.24 -27.59 21.78
C ASP A 267 -23.00 -29.08 21.56
N SER A 268 -23.89 -29.75 20.82
CA SER A 268 -23.74 -31.14 20.38
C SER A 268 -24.11 -31.32 18.91
N TRP A 269 -23.58 -32.38 18.29
CA TRP A 269 -23.67 -32.60 16.84
C TRP A 269 -23.99 -34.06 16.50
N GLU A 270 -25.01 -34.25 15.66
CA GLU A 270 -25.39 -35.53 15.06
C GLU A 270 -24.82 -35.63 13.65
N LYS A 271 -24.08 -36.71 13.35
CA LYS A 271 -23.55 -36.97 12.01
C LYS A 271 -24.66 -37.42 11.06
N LEU A 272 -24.85 -36.70 9.96
CA LEU A 272 -25.82 -37.03 8.92
C LEU A 272 -25.25 -38.09 7.97
N THR A 273 -26.02 -39.14 7.69
CA THR A 273 -25.56 -40.26 6.85
C THR A 273 -26.60 -40.76 5.84
N ASN A 274 -27.89 -40.51 6.09
CA ASN A 274 -28.97 -41.04 5.26
C ASN A 274 -28.99 -40.38 3.87
N GLY A 275 -28.76 -41.17 2.82
CA GLY A 275 -28.71 -40.69 1.43
C GLY A 275 -27.42 -39.97 1.01
N LEU A 276 -26.41 -39.93 1.90
CA LEU A 276 -25.09 -39.37 1.64
C LEU A 276 -24.05 -40.47 1.33
N PRO A 277 -22.89 -40.14 0.72
CA PRO A 277 -21.81 -41.09 0.47
C PRO A 277 -21.28 -41.74 1.76
N LYS A 278 -20.98 -43.05 1.71
CA LYS A 278 -20.49 -43.81 2.87
C LYS A 278 -18.98 -43.71 3.11
N THR A 279 -18.20 -43.39 2.08
CA THR A 279 -16.72 -43.40 2.12
C THR A 279 -16.09 -42.09 2.64
N GLY A 280 -16.89 -41.15 3.15
CA GLY A 280 -16.46 -39.77 3.40
C GLY A 280 -16.42 -38.95 2.11
N PHE A 281 -16.31 -37.62 2.22
CA PHE A 281 -16.25 -36.69 1.08
C PHE A 281 -15.25 -35.55 1.35
N GLY A 282 -14.98 -34.69 0.38
CA GLY A 282 -14.00 -33.59 0.48
C GLY A 282 -14.63 -32.25 0.87
N LYS A 283 -14.13 -31.14 0.29
CA LYS A 283 -14.69 -29.81 0.58
C LYS A 283 -16.19 -29.81 0.25
N THR A 284 -16.97 -29.16 1.11
CA THR A 284 -18.43 -29.15 1.03
C THR A 284 -18.93 -27.72 1.04
N GLY A 285 -19.66 -27.33 -0.01
CA GLY A 285 -20.47 -26.12 -0.02
C GLY A 285 -21.85 -26.42 0.52
N LEU A 286 -22.35 -25.61 1.45
CA LEU A 286 -23.60 -25.86 2.16
C LEU A 286 -24.45 -24.60 2.22
N THR A 287 -25.72 -24.71 1.82
CA THR A 287 -26.70 -23.62 1.96
C THR A 287 -28.08 -24.14 2.36
N ILE A 288 -28.84 -23.27 3.02
CA ILE A 288 -30.25 -23.44 3.35
C ILE A 288 -31.10 -22.55 2.44
N SER A 289 -32.31 -22.97 2.07
CA SER A 289 -33.20 -22.11 1.28
C SER A 289 -33.78 -20.98 2.15
N PRO A 290 -33.60 -19.70 1.78
CA PRO A 290 -34.20 -18.58 2.52
C PRO A 290 -35.73 -18.58 2.48
N GLN A 291 -36.35 -19.17 1.45
CA GLN A 291 -37.81 -19.23 1.29
C GLN A 291 -38.43 -20.45 1.99
N ASN A 292 -37.67 -21.52 2.18
CA ASN A 292 -38.12 -22.71 2.92
C ASN A 292 -36.94 -23.37 3.67
N PRO A 293 -36.71 -23.05 4.95
CA PRO A 293 -35.56 -23.57 5.69
C PRO A 293 -35.56 -25.09 5.96
N ASP A 294 -36.62 -25.82 5.63
CA ASP A 294 -36.59 -27.29 5.64
C ASP A 294 -35.77 -27.88 4.47
N VAL A 295 -35.48 -27.06 3.45
CA VAL A 295 -34.72 -27.44 2.27
C VAL A 295 -33.26 -27.03 2.40
N LEU A 296 -32.36 -28.01 2.30
CA LEU A 296 -30.91 -27.81 2.30
C LEU A 296 -30.27 -28.35 1.03
N TYR A 297 -29.14 -27.74 0.66
CA TYR A 297 -28.34 -28.11 -0.50
C TYR A 297 -26.87 -28.26 -0.11
N ALA A 298 -26.23 -29.34 -0.57
CA ALA A 298 -24.82 -29.59 -0.32
C ALA A 298 -24.10 -30.02 -1.60
N ALA A 299 -23.06 -29.28 -1.98
CA ALA A 299 -22.14 -29.63 -3.06
C ALA A 299 -20.92 -30.34 -2.46
N LEU A 300 -20.75 -31.63 -2.75
CA LEU A 300 -19.71 -32.48 -2.17
C LEU A 300 -18.64 -32.83 -3.20
N GLU A 301 -17.38 -32.62 -2.84
CA GLU A 301 -16.24 -33.29 -3.50
C GLU A 301 -16.22 -34.77 -3.11
N LEU A 302 -16.07 -35.65 -4.09
CA LEU A 302 -15.97 -37.10 -3.92
C LEU A 302 -14.62 -37.59 -4.47
N ASP A 303 -14.28 -38.83 -4.18
CA ASP A 303 -13.01 -39.44 -4.58
C ASP A 303 -12.70 -39.24 -6.07
N ARG A 304 -11.41 -38.98 -6.35
CA ARG A 304 -10.89 -38.71 -7.71
C ARG A 304 -11.61 -37.53 -8.40
N LYS A 305 -11.76 -36.41 -7.68
CA LYS A 305 -12.36 -35.15 -8.15
C LYS A 305 -13.78 -35.28 -8.69
N LYS A 306 -14.53 -36.30 -8.24
CA LYS A 306 -15.93 -36.47 -8.65
C LYS A 306 -16.83 -35.54 -7.84
N GLY A 307 -18.00 -35.23 -8.40
CA GLY A 307 -18.99 -34.36 -7.78
C GLY A 307 -20.24 -35.05 -7.30
N GLY A 308 -20.92 -34.38 -6.38
CA GLY A 308 -22.35 -34.58 -6.20
C GLY A 308 -23.02 -33.40 -5.52
N LEU A 309 -24.11 -32.91 -6.12
CA LEU A 309 -25.03 -32.04 -5.41
C LEU A 309 -26.14 -32.88 -4.78
N TYR A 310 -26.36 -32.68 -3.49
CA TYR A 310 -27.37 -33.35 -2.69
C TYR A 310 -28.36 -32.33 -2.16
N ARG A 311 -29.62 -32.77 -2.03
CA ARG A 311 -30.72 -31.96 -1.53
C ARG A 311 -31.48 -32.71 -0.43
N SER A 312 -31.79 -32.03 0.65
CA SER A 312 -32.73 -32.48 1.68
C SER A 312 -34.00 -31.64 1.61
N ASN A 313 -35.15 -32.24 1.97
CA ASN A 313 -36.46 -31.56 2.09
C ASN A 313 -37.01 -31.58 3.52
N ASP A 314 -36.26 -32.15 4.46
CA ASP A 314 -36.74 -32.58 5.77
C ASP A 314 -35.76 -32.20 6.88
N GLY A 315 -35.13 -31.03 6.75
CA GLY A 315 -34.21 -30.50 7.75
C GLY A 315 -32.97 -31.39 7.94
N GLY A 316 -32.42 -31.91 6.85
CA GLY A 316 -31.20 -32.71 6.82
C GLY A 316 -31.37 -34.17 7.23
N SER A 317 -32.59 -34.62 7.53
CA SER A 317 -32.86 -36.00 8.00
C SER A 317 -32.65 -37.05 6.89
N SER A 318 -32.91 -36.69 5.63
CA SER A 318 -32.58 -37.51 4.47
C SER A 318 -32.11 -36.65 3.29
N TRP A 319 -31.19 -37.20 2.49
CA TRP A 319 -30.60 -36.53 1.34
C TRP A 319 -30.84 -37.32 0.06
N THR A 320 -31.02 -36.61 -1.05
CA THR A 320 -31.12 -37.20 -2.39
C THR A 320 -30.14 -36.51 -3.32
N LYS A 321 -29.28 -37.29 -3.99
CA LYS A 321 -28.39 -36.78 -5.03
C LYS A 321 -29.20 -36.25 -6.20
N GLN A 322 -29.00 -34.98 -6.57
CA GLN A 322 -29.68 -34.33 -7.69
C GLN A 322 -28.85 -34.44 -8.97
N SER A 323 -27.54 -34.27 -8.88
CA SER A 323 -26.63 -34.25 -10.02
C SER A 323 -25.21 -34.64 -9.61
N ASN A 324 -24.32 -34.81 -10.61
CA ASN A 324 -22.89 -35.05 -10.40
C ASN A 324 -22.07 -33.73 -10.40
N THR A 325 -22.73 -32.58 -10.27
CA THR A 325 -22.09 -31.27 -10.36
C THR A 325 -21.00 -31.09 -9.31
N ILE A 326 -19.91 -30.48 -9.73
CA ILE A 326 -18.76 -30.05 -8.93
C ILE A 326 -18.18 -28.78 -9.56
N THR A 327 -17.38 -28.05 -8.79
CA THR A 327 -16.63 -26.90 -9.30
C THR A 327 -15.52 -27.34 -10.25
N GLY A 328 -15.27 -26.53 -11.28
CA GLY A 328 -14.22 -26.73 -12.27
C GLY A 328 -12.93 -25.97 -11.96
N GLY A 329 -12.08 -25.79 -12.98
CA GLY A 329 -10.81 -25.06 -12.86
C GLY A 329 -9.85 -25.71 -11.86
N THR A 330 -9.34 -24.91 -10.92
CA THR A 330 -8.51 -25.33 -9.78
C THR A 330 -9.21 -26.34 -8.86
N GLY A 331 -10.55 -26.40 -8.88
CA GLY A 331 -11.35 -27.45 -8.23
C GLY A 331 -11.81 -27.11 -6.81
N PRO A 332 -12.40 -28.11 -6.10
CA PRO A 332 -13.14 -27.92 -4.85
C PRO A 332 -12.38 -27.23 -3.74
N HIS A 333 -11.07 -27.45 -3.64
CA HIS A 333 -10.28 -26.83 -2.59
C HIS A 333 -10.15 -25.31 -2.75
N TYR A 334 -10.36 -24.79 -3.97
CA TYR A 334 -10.24 -23.37 -4.31
C TYR A 334 -11.61 -22.70 -4.48
N TYR A 335 -12.59 -23.43 -5.03
CA TYR A 335 -14.00 -23.01 -5.07
C TYR A 335 -14.87 -24.15 -4.58
N GLN A 336 -15.87 -23.88 -3.74
CA GLN A 336 -16.96 -24.85 -3.49
C GLN A 336 -18.19 -24.17 -2.87
N GLU A 337 -18.10 -22.88 -2.59
CA GLU A 337 -19.08 -22.10 -1.86
C GLU A 337 -20.40 -22.10 -2.63
N LEU A 338 -21.49 -22.41 -1.91
CA LEU A 338 -22.81 -22.59 -2.48
C LEU A 338 -23.78 -21.59 -1.85
N PHE A 339 -24.52 -20.87 -2.69
CA PHE A 339 -25.45 -19.85 -2.25
C PHE A 339 -26.85 -20.11 -2.82
N ALA A 340 -27.86 -20.09 -1.96
CA ALA A 340 -29.25 -20.07 -2.40
C ALA A 340 -29.71 -18.62 -2.65
N SER A 341 -30.41 -18.37 -3.74
CA SER A 341 -31.00 -17.05 -4.01
C SER A 341 -31.99 -16.68 -2.90
N PRO A 342 -31.97 -15.44 -2.36
CA PRO A 342 -33.01 -14.96 -1.47
C PRO A 342 -34.31 -14.61 -2.21
N HIS A 343 -34.27 -14.49 -3.54
CA HIS A 343 -35.37 -13.94 -4.35
C HIS A 343 -36.12 -14.99 -5.18
N GLN A 344 -35.50 -16.14 -5.41
CA GLN A 344 -36.11 -17.21 -6.17
C GLN A 344 -35.84 -18.56 -5.52
N LYS A 345 -36.91 -19.28 -5.19
CA LYS A 345 -36.84 -20.63 -4.65
C LYS A 345 -36.09 -21.54 -5.64
N ASP A 346 -35.23 -22.39 -5.10
CA ASP A 346 -34.47 -23.43 -5.82
C ASP A 346 -33.47 -22.90 -6.86
N ARG A 347 -33.26 -21.58 -6.93
CA ARG A 347 -32.12 -20.99 -7.64
C ARG A 347 -30.86 -21.07 -6.77
N LEU A 348 -29.81 -21.68 -7.31
CA LEU A 348 -28.52 -21.86 -6.65
C LEU A 348 -27.39 -21.25 -7.46
N TYR A 349 -26.42 -20.66 -6.77
CA TYR A 349 -25.17 -20.18 -7.31
C TYR A 349 -24.03 -20.97 -6.67
N LEU A 350 -23.33 -21.77 -7.49
CA LEU A 350 -22.14 -22.50 -7.07
C LEU A 350 -20.91 -21.75 -7.59
N MET A 351 -20.06 -21.30 -6.67
CA MET A 351 -18.80 -20.63 -6.99
C MET A 351 -17.89 -21.56 -7.79
N ASP A 352 -17.18 -21.01 -8.78
CA ASP A 352 -16.39 -21.74 -9.78
C ASP A 352 -15.56 -20.71 -10.57
N ASN A 353 -14.56 -21.16 -11.34
CA ASN A 353 -13.94 -20.38 -12.43
C ASN A 353 -15.01 -19.65 -13.25
N THR A 354 -16.04 -20.41 -13.67
CA THR A 354 -17.22 -19.85 -14.30
C THR A 354 -18.42 -20.31 -13.51
N MET A 355 -18.91 -19.44 -12.62
CA MET A 355 -20.00 -19.71 -11.68
C MET A 355 -21.12 -20.53 -12.34
N GLN A 356 -21.58 -21.57 -11.65
CA GLN A 356 -22.66 -22.43 -12.14
C GLN A 356 -23.97 -22.04 -11.48
N ILE A 357 -25.03 -21.91 -12.27
CA ILE A 357 -26.36 -21.52 -11.81
C ILE A 357 -27.33 -22.67 -12.05
N SER A 358 -28.12 -22.99 -11.04
CA SER A 358 -29.28 -23.90 -11.17
C SER A 358 -30.56 -23.14 -10.90
N GLU A 359 -31.66 -23.59 -11.53
CA GLU A 359 -33.01 -23.05 -11.35
C GLU A 359 -33.99 -24.12 -10.82
N ASP A 360 -33.52 -25.34 -10.58
CA ASP A 360 -34.36 -26.52 -10.31
C ASP A 360 -33.90 -27.30 -9.07
N GLY A 361 -33.23 -26.61 -8.14
CA GLY A 361 -32.71 -27.20 -6.91
C GLY A 361 -31.49 -28.07 -7.17
N GLY A 362 -30.81 -27.84 -8.29
CA GLY A 362 -29.51 -28.40 -8.62
C GLY A 362 -29.54 -29.75 -9.33
N LYS A 363 -30.64 -30.06 -10.00
CA LYS A 363 -30.71 -31.18 -10.96
C LYS A 363 -29.97 -30.84 -12.23
N THR A 364 -30.11 -29.60 -12.70
CA THR A 364 -29.39 -29.08 -13.86
C THR A 364 -28.67 -27.77 -13.53
N PHE A 365 -27.56 -27.51 -14.22
CA PHE A 365 -26.78 -26.30 -14.10
C PHE A 365 -26.41 -25.76 -15.48
N TYR A 366 -26.35 -24.43 -15.58
CA TYR A 366 -25.75 -23.73 -16.70
C TYR A 366 -24.65 -22.78 -16.19
N ARG A 367 -23.78 -22.36 -17.11
CA ARG A 367 -22.67 -21.44 -16.80
C ARG A 367 -23.17 -20.00 -16.82
N MET A 368 -22.79 -19.23 -15.79
CA MET A 368 -23.03 -17.80 -15.73
C MET A 368 -22.46 -17.11 -16.97
N ASN A 369 -23.15 -16.09 -17.46
CA ASN A 369 -22.61 -15.25 -18.51
C ASN A 369 -21.43 -14.41 -17.97
N ASN A 370 -20.21 -14.80 -18.33
CA ASN A 370 -18.97 -14.11 -17.96
C ASN A 370 -18.46 -13.17 -19.07
N LYS A 371 -19.26 -12.88 -20.10
CA LYS A 371 -18.81 -11.98 -21.18
C LYS A 371 -18.43 -10.61 -20.60
N ASN A 372 -17.20 -10.18 -20.83
CA ASN A 372 -16.61 -8.92 -20.33
C ASN A 372 -16.45 -8.84 -18.79
N LYS A 373 -16.39 -9.97 -18.10
CA LYS A 373 -16.12 -10.05 -16.66
C LYS A 373 -15.04 -11.11 -16.40
N HIS A 374 -14.22 -10.89 -15.36
CA HIS A 374 -13.23 -11.87 -14.91
C HIS A 374 -13.88 -13.19 -14.42
N GLY A 375 -13.19 -14.31 -14.65
CA GLY A 375 -13.53 -15.63 -14.09
C GLY A 375 -13.28 -15.70 -12.58
N ASP A 376 -13.15 -16.90 -12.03
CA ASP A 376 -12.69 -17.19 -10.65
C ASP A 376 -13.53 -16.52 -9.57
N ASN A 377 -14.75 -17.02 -9.39
CA ASN A 377 -15.75 -16.42 -8.51
C ASN A 377 -15.66 -17.04 -7.12
N HIS A 378 -15.63 -16.20 -6.09
CA HIS A 378 -15.50 -16.63 -4.69
C HIS A 378 -16.62 -16.13 -3.80
N ALA A 379 -17.16 -14.93 -4.08
CA ALA A 379 -18.18 -14.31 -3.24
C ALA A 379 -19.36 -13.79 -4.08
N ILE A 380 -20.55 -13.82 -3.49
CA ILE A 380 -21.75 -13.19 -4.05
C ILE A 380 -22.58 -12.54 -2.94
N ALA A 381 -23.02 -11.31 -3.18
CA ALA A 381 -23.92 -10.58 -2.30
C ALA A 381 -25.17 -10.12 -3.06
N PHE A 382 -26.29 -10.08 -2.34
CA PHE A 382 -27.61 -9.73 -2.87
C PHE A 382 -28.14 -8.45 -2.19
N ARG A 383 -28.95 -7.68 -2.91
CA ARG A 383 -29.76 -6.60 -2.30
C ARG A 383 -31.14 -7.12 -1.97
N LYS A 384 -31.73 -6.67 -0.85
CA LYS A 384 -33.02 -7.17 -0.40
C LYS A 384 -34.17 -6.71 -1.29
N ASN A 385 -34.07 -5.50 -1.85
CA ASN A 385 -35.16 -4.88 -2.60
C ASN A 385 -34.99 -4.98 -4.13
N ASP A 386 -33.93 -5.65 -4.60
CA ASP A 386 -33.66 -5.82 -6.03
C ASP A 386 -33.39 -7.31 -6.34
N PRO A 387 -34.37 -8.03 -6.92
CA PRO A 387 -34.22 -9.44 -7.23
C PRO A 387 -33.25 -9.74 -8.37
N ASN A 388 -32.85 -8.73 -9.14
CA ASN A 388 -31.95 -8.87 -10.28
C ASN A 388 -30.50 -8.48 -9.96
N TYR A 389 -30.28 -7.80 -8.84
CA TYR A 389 -28.96 -7.32 -8.44
C TYR A 389 -28.05 -8.42 -7.91
N LEU A 390 -26.85 -8.51 -8.48
CA LEU A 390 -25.77 -9.36 -8.00
C LEU A 390 -24.50 -8.52 -7.86
N LEU A 391 -23.84 -8.61 -6.70
CA LEU A 391 -22.47 -8.13 -6.50
C LEU A 391 -21.57 -9.36 -6.35
N VAL A 392 -20.64 -9.54 -7.30
CA VAL A 392 -19.79 -10.73 -7.38
C VAL A 392 -18.33 -10.33 -7.12
N GLY A 393 -17.69 -11.06 -6.22
CA GLY A 393 -16.25 -10.99 -5.95
C GLY A 393 -15.50 -12.09 -6.67
N THR A 394 -14.41 -11.72 -7.35
CA THR A 394 -13.57 -12.63 -8.13
C THR A 394 -12.08 -12.39 -7.91
N ASP A 395 -11.22 -13.18 -8.56
CA ASP A 395 -9.75 -12.97 -8.59
C ASP A 395 -9.34 -11.68 -9.32
N GLY A 396 -10.26 -11.08 -10.08
CA GLY A 396 -10.10 -9.79 -10.76
C GLY A 396 -10.85 -8.62 -10.11
N GLY A 397 -11.47 -8.78 -8.93
CA GLY A 397 -12.13 -7.71 -8.18
C GLY A 397 -13.65 -7.83 -8.05
N LEU A 398 -14.35 -6.70 -8.10
CA LEU A 398 -15.80 -6.60 -7.90
C LEU A 398 -16.55 -6.28 -9.19
N TYR A 399 -17.65 -6.98 -9.40
CA TYR A 399 -18.55 -6.79 -10.53
C TYR A 399 -20.00 -6.71 -10.09
N GLU A 400 -20.72 -5.70 -10.57
CA GLU A 400 -22.16 -5.54 -10.36
C GLU A 400 -22.93 -5.98 -11.62
N SER A 401 -24.08 -6.61 -11.41
CA SER A 401 -25.10 -6.82 -12.45
C SER A 401 -26.46 -6.39 -11.91
N PHE A 402 -27.26 -5.74 -12.75
CA PHE A 402 -28.62 -5.29 -12.44
C PHE A 402 -29.69 -6.06 -13.23
N ASP A 403 -29.28 -7.09 -13.96
CA ASP A 403 -30.11 -7.78 -14.95
C ASP A 403 -29.88 -9.30 -14.97
N LEU A 404 -29.49 -9.87 -13.82
CA LEU A 404 -29.18 -11.29 -13.65
C LEU A 404 -28.09 -11.77 -14.62
N THR A 405 -26.94 -11.09 -14.62
CA THR A 405 -25.70 -11.44 -15.35
C THR A 405 -25.74 -11.20 -16.86
N LYS A 406 -26.75 -10.50 -17.42
CA LYS A 406 -26.76 -10.18 -18.85
C LYS A 406 -25.71 -9.12 -19.18
N SER A 407 -25.49 -8.17 -18.28
CA SER A 407 -24.45 -7.16 -18.34
C SER A 407 -23.74 -6.99 -17.01
N TRP A 408 -22.50 -6.48 -17.07
CA TRP A 408 -21.61 -6.29 -15.93
C TRP A 408 -21.04 -4.88 -15.89
N LYS A 409 -20.95 -4.33 -14.68
CA LYS A 409 -20.21 -3.11 -14.35
C LYS A 409 -19.04 -3.48 -13.44
N TYR A 410 -17.82 -3.19 -13.89
CA TYR A 410 -16.60 -3.40 -13.12
C TYR A 410 -16.34 -2.21 -12.16
N ILE A 411 -15.83 -2.50 -10.96
CA ILE A 411 -15.40 -1.50 -9.99
C ILE A 411 -13.90 -1.24 -10.15
N GLU A 412 -13.54 -0.25 -10.96
CA GLU A 412 -12.16 -0.02 -11.44
C GLU A 412 -11.25 0.82 -10.52
N ASN A 413 -11.60 0.97 -9.24
CA ASN A 413 -10.93 1.88 -8.30
C ASN A 413 -10.48 1.22 -6.99
N LEU A 414 -10.39 -0.11 -6.97
CA LEU A 414 -9.90 -0.90 -5.85
C LEU A 414 -8.49 -1.47 -6.16
N PRO A 415 -7.40 -0.84 -5.68
CA PRO A 415 -6.02 -1.20 -6.04
C PRO A 415 -5.50 -2.37 -5.20
N VAL A 416 -6.02 -3.57 -5.43
CA VAL A 416 -5.69 -4.78 -4.66
C VAL A 416 -5.07 -5.90 -5.50
N THR A 417 -4.41 -5.55 -6.60
CA THR A 417 -3.69 -6.48 -7.48
C THR A 417 -2.60 -7.25 -6.74
N GLN A 418 -2.49 -8.55 -7.05
CA GLN A 418 -1.59 -9.49 -6.39
C GLN A 418 -0.38 -9.80 -7.28
N PHE A 419 0.72 -9.07 -7.09
CA PHE A 419 1.95 -9.26 -7.87
C PHE A 419 2.85 -10.35 -7.28
N TYR A 420 3.24 -11.31 -8.11
CA TYR A 420 4.22 -12.33 -7.75
C TYR A 420 5.64 -11.77 -7.74
N LYS A 421 6.05 -11.21 -8.87
CA LYS A 421 7.41 -10.73 -9.14
C LYS A 421 7.39 -9.56 -10.12
N LEU A 422 8.49 -8.80 -10.15
CA LEU A 422 8.58 -7.54 -10.89
C LEU A 422 9.91 -7.35 -11.64
N ALA A 423 9.85 -6.52 -12.68
CA ALA A 423 11.02 -6.01 -13.39
C ALA A 423 10.85 -4.51 -13.70
N VAL A 424 11.95 -3.83 -13.95
CA VAL A 424 11.98 -2.41 -14.33
C VAL A 424 12.85 -2.20 -15.56
N ASP A 425 12.44 -1.32 -16.46
CA ASP A 425 13.23 -0.98 -17.65
C ASP A 425 14.06 0.32 -17.51
N ASP A 426 14.76 0.67 -18.59
CA ASP A 426 15.60 1.88 -18.67
C ASP A 426 14.91 3.03 -19.42
N ALA A 427 13.59 2.96 -19.63
CA ALA A 427 12.88 3.92 -20.48
C ALA A 427 13.06 5.37 -19.98
N LYS A 428 13.04 6.31 -20.93
CA LYS A 428 13.16 7.76 -20.69
C LYS A 428 11.90 8.47 -21.18
N PRO A 429 11.48 9.57 -20.52
CA PRO A 429 12.10 10.15 -19.33
C PRO A 429 11.83 9.36 -18.04
N PHE A 430 10.78 8.55 -18.01
CA PHE A 430 10.38 7.75 -16.86
C PHE A 430 10.40 6.27 -17.23
N TYR A 431 10.92 5.43 -16.34
CA TYR A 431 10.97 3.99 -16.55
C TYR A 431 9.60 3.36 -16.35
N ASN A 432 9.40 2.17 -16.90
CA ASN A 432 8.22 1.34 -16.69
C ASN A 432 8.52 0.20 -15.72
N ILE A 433 7.46 -0.23 -15.05
CA ILE A 433 7.42 -1.36 -14.14
C ILE A 433 6.59 -2.44 -14.80
N TYR A 434 7.07 -3.67 -14.73
CA TYR A 434 6.41 -4.87 -15.21
C TYR A 434 6.13 -5.78 -14.02
N GLY A 435 4.97 -6.41 -13.99
CA GLY A 435 4.61 -7.33 -12.92
C GLY A 435 3.76 -8.47 -13.41
N GLY A 436 4.16 -9.69 -13.05
CA GLY A 436 3.30 -10.85 -13.18
C GLY A 436 2.32 -10.95 -12.01
N THR A 437 1.05 -11.20 -12.30
CA THR A 437 -0.03 -11.23 -11.30
C THR A 437 -0.68 -12.61 -11.17
N GLN A 438 -1.30 -12.85 -10.02
CA GLN A 438 -2.27 -13.95 -9.87
C GLN A 438 -3.50 -13.68 -10.75
N ASP A 439 -3.78 -14.60 -11.68
CA ASP A 439 -4.92 -14.65 -12.62
C ASP A 439 -5.16 -13.43 -13.52
N ASN A 440 -4.41 -12.32 -13.37
CA ASN A 440 -4.67 -11.03 -14.01
C ASN A 440 -3.55 -10.61 -14.98
N SER A 441 -2.90 -11.57 -15.65
CA SER A 441 -1.90 -11.30 -16.71
C SER A 441 -0.59 -10.69 -16.22
N THR A 442 0.36 -10.49 -17.13
CA THR A 442 1.52 -9.63 -16.89
C THR A 442 1.16 -8.21 -17.29
N GLU A 443 1.38 -7.27 -16.39
CA GLU A 443 1.02 -5.86 -16.54
C GLU A 443 2.26 -4.97 -16.69
N ARG A 444 2.08 -3.82 -17.35
CA ARG A 444 3.09 -2.78 -17.51
C ARG A 444 2.50 -1.39 -17.27
N GLY A 445 3.18 -0.56 -16.48
CA GLY A 445 2.83 0.84 -16.26
C GLY A 445 4.04 1.72 -15.94
N PRO A 446 3.92 3.05 -16.00
CA PRO A 446 5.02 3.95 -15.73
C PRO A 446 5.23 4.15 -14.22
N SER A 447 6.48 4.40 -13.81
CA SER A 447 6.83 4.81 -12.44
C SER A 447 6.22 6.17 -12.01
N ARG A 448 5.98 7.02 -13.01
CA ARG A 448 5.37 8.35 -12.93
C ARG A 448 4.99 8.84 -14.33
N THR A 449 4.11 9.81 -14.39
CA THR A 449 3.75 10.54 -15.62
C THR A 449 4.26 11.98 -15.55
N ASN A 450 4.14 12.72 -16.65
CA ASN A 450 4.25 14.19 -16.65
C ASN A 450 2.88 14.86 -16.47
N ASN A 451 1.84 14.08 -16.17
CA ASN A 451 0.47 14.53 -16.02
C ASN A 451 0.21 14.99 -14.58
N LEU A 452 -0.33 16.19 -14.42
CA LEU A 452 -0.71 16.81 -13.16
C LEU A 452 -1.67 15.95 -12.32
N HIS A 453 -2.48 15.10 -12.99
CA HIS A 453 -3.46 14.20 -12.38
C HIS A 453 -2.83 12.94 -11.77
N GLY A 454 -1.56 12.62 -12.10
CA GLY A 454 -0.90 11.39 -11.63
C GLY A 454 -0.88 10.26 -12.65
N ILE A 455 -0.78 9.03 -12.15
CA ILE A 455 -0.81 7.77 -12.91
C ILE A 455 -2.25 7.25 -12.90
N GLN A 456 -2.81 6.97 -14.06
CA GLN A 456 -4.19 6.53 -14.24
C GLN A 456 -4.25 5.08 -14.68
N ASN A 457 -5.42 4.44 -14.56
CA ASN A 457 -5.65 3.10 -15.12
C ASN A 457 -5.30 3.03 -16.62
N SER A 458 -5.55 4.10 -17.37
CA SER A 458 -5.23 4.18 -18.81
C SER A 458 -3.73 4.21 -19.13
N ASP A 459 -2.87 4.45 -18.14
CA ASP A 459 -1.41 4.41 -18.31
C ASP A 459 -0.86 2.97 -18.17
N TRP A 460 -1.68 2.05 -17.66
CA TRP A 460 -1.34 0.63 -17.52
C TRP A 460 -1.89 -0.19 -18.68
N ARG A 461 -1.23 -1.31 -18.98
CA ARG A 461 -1.67 -2.27 -19.99
C ARG A 461 -1.19 -3.69 -19.70
N VAL A 462 -1.93 -4.67 -20.21
CA VAL A 462 -1.48 -6.07 -20.28
C VAL A 462 -0.44 -6.23 -21.38
N VAL A 463 0.63 -6.99 -21.09
CA VAL A 463 1.68 -7.33 -22.06
C VAL A 463 1.75 -8.82 -22.38
N LEU A 464 1.27 -9.68 -21.47
CA LEU A 464 1.13 -11.13 -21.68
C LEU A 464 -0.13 -11.62 -20.96
N ASN A 465 -0.92 -12.47 -21.60
CA ASN A 465 -2.18 -13.00 -21.06
C ASN A 465 -1.98 -14.13 -20.01
N TRP A 466 -3.10 -14.63 -19.46
CA TRP A 466 -3.19 -15.71 -18.44
C TRP A 466 -2.72 -15.27 -17.05
N ASP A 467 -2.17 -16.14 -16.20
CA ASP A 467 -1.44 -15.68 -15.01
C ASP A 467 -0.13 -15.06 -15.46
N GLY A 468 0.33 -14.02 -14.77
CA GLY A 468 1.67 -13.50 -14.96
C GLY A 468 2.63 -13.97 -13.87
N HIS A 469 3.84 -14.39 -14.26
CA HIS A 469 4.92 -14.74 -13.33
C HIS A 469 6.15 -13.82 -13.53
N GLN A 470 7.36 -14.27 -13.17
CA GLN A 470 8.55 -13.41 -13.21
C GLN A 470 8.76 -12.74 -14.58
N PRO A 471 8.68 -11.40 -14.67
CA PRO A 471 9.10 -10.71 -15.88
C PRO A 471 10.61 -10.43 -15.83
N ALA A 472 11.21 -10.21 -16.99
CA ALA A 472 12.57 -9.70 -17.11
C ALA A 472 12.70 -8.75 -18.31
N THR A 473 13.58 -7.76 -18.20
CA THR A 473 13.82 -6.76 -19.25
C THR A 473 15.25 -6.88 -19.77
N GLU A 474 15.47 -6.64 -21.06
CA GLU A 474 16.82 -6.58 -21.64
C GLU A 474 17.46 -5.20 -21.42
N PRO A 475 18.54 -5.08 -20.60
CA PRO A 475 19.18 -3.78 -20.37
C PRO A 475 19.68 -3.15 -21.68
N GLY A 476 19.36 -1.87 -21.86
CA GLY A 476 19.71 -1.13 -23.09
C GLY A 476 18.84 -1.42 -24.32
N ASN A 477 17.89 -2.36 -24.25
CA ASN A 477 16.95 -2.67 -25.34
C ASN A 477 15.49 -2.66 -24.84
N LEU A 478 14.86 -1.49 -24.92
CA LEU A 478 13.50 -1.27 -24.41
C LEU A 478 12.40 -2.04 -25.16
N ASN A 479 12.74 -2.63 -26.30
CA ASN A 479 11.75 -3.36 -27.11
C ASN A 479 11.65 -4.82 -26.70
N ILE A 480 12.62 -5.38 -25.95
CA ILE A 480 12.61 -6.81 -25.60
C ILE A 480 12.34 -6.99 -24.12
N VAL A 481 11.25 -7.71 -23.85
CA VAL A 481 10.80 -8.10 -22.52
C VAL A 481 10.54 -9.60 -22.53
N TYR A 482 10.80 -10.26 -21.42
CA TYR A 482 10.45 -11.64 -21.18
C TYR A 482 9.37 -11.69 -20.12
N ALA A 483 8.36 -12.51 -20.32
CA ALA A 483 7.29 -12.69 -19.37
C ALA A 483 6.82 -14.15 -19.39
N GLU A 484 6.27 -14.58 -18.27
CA GLU A 484 5.92 -15.97 -18.01
C GLU A 484 4.43 -16.13 -17.75
N ARG A 485 3.93 -17.32 -18.08
CA ARG A 485 2.65 -17.86 -17.65
C ARG A 485 2.88 -19.07 -16.74
N GLN A 486 1.79 -19.71 -16.30
CA GLN A 486 1.83 -20.89 -15.43
C GLN A 486 2.80 -21.98 -15.95
N GLU A 487 3.38 -22.72 -14.99
CA GLU A 487 4.29 -23.85 -15.25
C GLU A 487 5.51 -23.47 -16.10
N GLY A 488 6.04 -22.26 -15.86
CA GLY A 488 7.25 -21.76 -16.50
C GLY A 488 7.11 -21.58 -18.01
N THR A 489 5.89 -21.42 -18.53
CA THR A 489 5.68 -21.09 -19.94
C THR A 489 6.30 -19.72 -20.19
N LEU A 490 7.33 -19.65 -21.03
CA LEU A 490 8.12 -18.44 -21.24
C LEU A 490 7.89 -17.84 -22.63
N SER A 491 7.61 -16.54 -22.67
CA SER A 491 7.51 -15.77 -23.93
C SER A 491 8.52 -14.62 -23.97
N ARG A 492 9.07 -14.39 -25.16
CA ARG A 492 9.77 -13.14 -25.52
C ARG A 492 8.79 -12.21 -26.22
N LEU A 493 8.70 -10.98 -25.73
CA LEU A 493 7.81 -9.94 -26.22
C LEU A 493 8.63 -8.89 -26.96
N ASP A 494 8.18 -8.51 -28.16
CA ASP A 494 8.62 -7.31 -28.85
C ASP A 494 7.61 -6.18 -28.57
N MET A 495 7.99 -5.24 -27.72
CA MET A 495 7.15 -4.13 -27.28
C MET A 495 6.86 -3.10 -28.39
N LYS A 496 7.59 -3.17 -29.52
CA LYS A 496 7.41 -2.28 -30.67
C LYS A 496 6.41 -2.86 -31.67
N THR A 497 6.48 -4.16 -31.96
CA THR A 497 5.56 -4.83 -32.89
C THR A 497 4.32 -5.40 -32.20
N GLY A 498 4.40 -5.66 -30.89
CA GLY A 498 3.37 -6.34 -30.11
C GLY A 498 3.41 -7.87 -30.23
N GLU A 499 4.45 -8.43 -30.87
CA GLU A 499 4.60 -9.87 -31.05
C GLU A 499 5.04 -10.56 -29.76
N ALA A 500 4.46 -11.73 -29.49
CA ALA A 500 4.89 -12.64 -28.44
C ALA A 500 5.33 -13.95 -29.08
N VAL A 501 6.57 -14.37 -28.79
CA VAL A 501 7.13 -15.64 -29.27
C VAL A 501 7.36 -16.53 -28.05
N ASP A 502 6.74 -17.70 -28.02
CA ASP A 502 6.99 -18.69 -26.97
C ASP A 502 8.38 -19.31 -27.18
N ILE A 503 9.20 -19.24 -26.15
CA ILE A 503 10.63 -19.61 -26.17
C ILE A 503 10.99 -20.54 -25.02
N GLN A 504 10.02 -21.21 -24.38
CA GLN A 504 10.30 -22.18 -23.33
C GLN A 504 11.19 -23.33 -23.87
N PRO A 505 12.31 -23.68 -23.19
CA PRO A 505 13.16 -24.79 -23.60
C PRO A 505 12.38 -26.10 -23.72
N GLN A 506 12.70 -26.91 -24.72
CA GLN A 506 12.05 -28.20 -24.99
C GLN A 506 13.02 -29.37 -24.74
N PRO A 507 12.54 -30.52 -24.27
CA PRO A 507 13.38 -31.72 -24.10
C PRO A 507 13.81 -32.31 -25.44
N GLU A 508 14.97 -32.96 -25.46
CA GLU A 508 15.43 -33.75 -26.61
C GLU A 508 14.72 -35.13 -26.65
N PRO A 509 14.63 -35.79 -27.82
CA PRO A 509 14.05 -37.14 -27.89
C PRO A 509 14.72 -38.12 -26.91
N GLY A 510 13.92 -38.66 -25.99
CA GLY A 510 14.37 -39.62 -24.97
C GLY A 510 14.66 -39.01 -23.59
N ASP A 511 14.64 -37.69 -23.46
CA ASP A 511 14.69 -37.02 -22.16
C ASP A 511 13.43 -37.32 -21.34
N ALA A 512 13.58 -37.24 -20.01
CA ALA A 512 12.43 -37.23 -19.11
C ALA A 512 11.58 -35.97 -19.32
N ILE A 513 10.32 -36.00 -18.85
CA ILE A 513 9.45 -34.82 -18.87
C ILE A 513 10.11 -33.70 -18.05
N GLU A 514 10.21 -32.51 -18.64
CA GLU A 514 10.70 -31.31 -17.95
C GLU A 514 9.72 -30.87 -16.85
N ARG A 515 10.28 -30.54 -15.69
CA ARG A 515 9.54 -30.05 -14.53
C ARG A 515 9.86 -28.59 -14.32
N PHE A 516 8.94 -27.73 -14.75
CA PHE A 516 9.02 -26.30 -14.46
C PHE A 516 8.24 -25.95 -13.21
N ASN A 517 8.78 -25.03 -12.40
CA ASN A 517 8.02 -24.46 -11.30
C ASN A 517 6.81 -23.69 -11.86
N TRP A 518 5.83 -23.40 -11.00
CA TRP A 518 4.73 -22.52 -11.41
C TRP A 518 5.20 -21.12 -11.76
N ASP A 519 6.19 -20.61 -11.01
CA ASP A 519 6.93 -19.38 -11.26
C ASP A 519 8.41 -19.78 -11.43
N ALA A 520 8.81 -20.08 -12.67
CA ALA A 520 10.16 -20.52 -12.95
C ALA A 520 11.12 -19.32 -12.98
N PRO A 521 12.40 -19.50 -12.64
CA PRO A 521 13.32 -18.37 -12.63
C PRO A 521 13.85 -18.06 -14.03
N ILE A 522 13.54 -16.87 -14.55
CA ILE A 522 14.27 -16.26 -15.67
C ILE A 522 15.34 -15.28 -15.18
N LEU A 523 16.50 -15.32 -15.83
CA LEU A 523 17.62 -14.44 -15.54
C LEU A 523 18.26 -13.94 -16.85
N VAL A 524 18.30 -12.62 -17.04
CA VAL A 524 19.11 -11.99 -18.09
C VAL A 524 20.54 -11.83 -17.57
N SER A 525 21.53 -12.28 -18.35
CA SER A 525 22.93 -12.23 -17.96
C SER A 525 23.42 -10.78 -17.77
N PRO A 526 24.04 -10.42 -16.62
CA PRO A 526 24.68 -9.12 -16.45
C PRO A 526 25.90 -8.90 -17.37
N HIS A 527 26.46 -9.96 -17.96
CA HIS A 527 27.64 -9.88 -18.83
C HIS A 527 27.30 -9.69 -20.30
N LYS A 528 26.12 -10.17 -20.74
CA LYS A 528 25.67 -10.05 -22.13
C LYS A 528 24.13 -10.09 -22.18
N PRO A 529 23.44 -8.95 -22.39
CA PRO A 529 21.97 -8.87 -22.38
C PRO A 529 21.23 -9.81 -23.34
N SER A 530 21.85 -10.28 -24.42
CA SER A 530 21.24 -11.27 -25.31
C SER A 530 21.26 -12.70 -24.76
N THR A 531 21.98 -12.93 -23.65
CA THR A 531 22.09 -14.23 -22.99
C THR A 531 21.10 -14.29 -21.83
N ILE A 532 20.27 -15.32 -21.83
CA ILE A 532 19.29 -15.59 -20.79
C ILE A 532 19.48 -17.00 -20.24
N TYR A 533 19.21 -17.14 -18.94
CA TYR A 533 19.11 -18.42 -18.26
C TYR A 533 17.66 -18.64 -17.83
N PHE A 534 17.24 -19.89 -17.90
CA PHE A 534 15.92 -20.33 -17.45
C PHE A 534 16.05 -21.69 -16.76
N ALA A 535 15.09 -22.09 -15.92
CA ALA A 535 15.23 -23.34 -15.18
C ALA A 535 13.96 -24.18 -15.10
N SER A 536 14.17 -25.49 -15.28
CA SER A 536 13.24 -26.57 -14.92
C SER A 536 13.78 -27.29 -13.67
N GLN A 537 13.90 -28.62 -13.68
CA GLN A 537 14.80 -29.36 -12.78
C GLN A 537 16.28 -29.17 -13.13
N ARG A 538 16.58 -28.58 -14.29
CA ARG A 538 17.93 -28.27 -14.79
C ARG A 538 18.04 -26.83 -15.29
N VAL A 539 19.27 -26.33 -15.43
CA VAL A 539 19.55 -24.97 -15.92
C VAL A 539 19.74 -24.97 -17.43
N TRP A 540 18.99 -24.09 -18.09
CA TRP A 540 19.04 -23.84 -19.52
C TRP A 540 19.70 -22.50 -19.79
N LYS A 541 20.53 -22.45 -20.82
CA LYS A 541 21.19 -21.23 -21.30
C LYS A 541 20.82 -20.99 -22.75
N SER A 542 20.50 -19.74 -23.08
CA SER A 542 20.36 -19.27 -24.46
C SER A 542 21.22 -18.03 -24.65
N GLU A 543 22.02 -17.98 -25.72
CA GLU A 543 22.86 -16.81 -26.03
C GLU A 543 22.22 -15.85 -27.04
N ASN A 544 21.04 -16.21 -27.55
CA ASN A 544 20.28 -15.57 -28.61
C ASN A 544 18.81 -15.35 -28.19
N ARG A 545 18.61 -14.86 -26.96
CA ARG A 545 17.30 -14.41 -26.45
C ARG A 545 16.20 -15.48 -26.48
N GLY A 546 16.55 -16.76 -26.40
CA GLY A 546 15.61 -17.87 -26.41
C GLY A 546 15.33 -18.50 -27.77
N ASP A 547 16.01 -18.09 -28.85
CA ASP A 547 15.84 -18.76 -30.17
C ASP A 547 16.36 -20.20 -30.15
N SER A 548 17.39 -20.49 -29.34
CA SER A 548 17.89 -21.83 -29.08
C SER A 548 18.40 -21.96 -27.66
N TRP A 549 18.32 -23.16 -27.09
CA TRP A 549 18.71 -23.47 -25.72
C TRP A 549 19.76 -24.57 -25.64
N THR A 550 20.58 -24.53 -24.59
CA THR A 550 21.51 -25.59 -24.22
C THR A 550 21.34 -25.88 -22.74
N ALA A 551 21.12 -27.15 -22.38
CA ALA A 551 21.15 -27.58 -20.99
C ALA A 551 22.59 -27.53 -20.48
N ILE A 552 22.85 -26.71 -19.46
CA ILE A 552 24.16 -26.57 -18.82
C ILE A 552 24.24 -27.29 -17.47
N SER A 553 23.23 -28.11 -17.15
CA SER A 553 23.22 -29.02 -16.01
C SER A 553 22.37 -30.26 -16.30
N GLY A 554 22.57 -31.31 -15.51
CA GLY A 554 21.57 -32.37 -15.33
C GLY A 554 20.49 -31.95 -14.33
N ASP A 555 19.75 -32.92 -13.80
CA ASP A 555 18.78 -32.69 -12.71
C ASP A 555 19.52 -32.26 -11.43
N LEU A 556 19.24 -31.04 -10.95
CA LEU A 556 19.87 -30.45 -9.77
C LEU A 556 19.04 -30.61 -8.48
N THR A 557 17.97 -31.40 -8.55
CA THR A 557 16.95 -31.57 -7.50
C THR A 557 17.07 -32.95 -6.85
N LYS A 558 16.16 -33.30 -5.93
CA LYS A 558 16.07 -34.65 -5.34
C LYS A 558 15.42 -35.67 -6.27
N ASN A 559 14.67 -35.22 -7.28
CA ASN A 559 13.97 -36.08 -8.25
C ASN A 559 13.13 -37.20 -7.59
N GLU A 560 12.28 -36.83 -6.64
CA GLU A 560 11.46 -37.75 -5.84
C GLU A 560 10.07 -37.97 -6.46
N GLU A 561 9.51 -39.16 -6.28
CA GLU A 561 8.11 -39.43 -6.64
C GLU A 561 7.17 -38.87 -5.57
N ARG A 562 6.44 -37.79 -5.91
CA ARG A 562 5.57 -37.06 -4.97
C ARG A 562 4.52 -37.92 -4.29
N LEU A 563 4.01 -38.97 -4.95
CA LEU A 563 2.98 -39.84 -4.37
C LEU A 563 3.53 -40.81 -3.31
N THR A 564 4.85 -40.96 -3.22
CA THR A 564 5.50 -41.72 -2.14
C THR A 564 5.73 -40.88 -0.88
N LEU A 565 5.65 -39.55 -0.99
CA LEU A 565 5.86 -38.65 0.13
C LEU A 565 4.65 -38.67 1.09
N PRO A 566 4.89 -38.52 2.41
CA PRO A 566 3.81 -38.58 3.38
C PRO A 566 2.91 -37.34 3.29
N ILE A 567 1.60 -37.58 3.24
CA ILE A 567 0.57 -36.54 3.36
C ILE A 567 -0.43 -37.00 4.42
N MET A 568 -0.78 -36.11 5.35
CA MET A 568 -1.46 -36.46 6.60
C MET A 568 -0.69 -37.50 7.44
N GLY A 569 0.64 -37.42 7.44
CA GLY A 569 1.53 -38.24 8.28
C GLY A 569 1.85 -39.65 7.78
N LYS A 570 1.38 -40.05 6.60
CA LYS A 570 1.68 -41.36 5.98
C LYS A 570 1.61 -41.29 4.46
N GLN A 571 2.15 -42.30 3.78
CA GLN A 571 1.87 -42.52 2.36
C GLN A 571 0.39 -42.91 2.18
N GLN A 572 -0.25 -42.36 1.16
CA GLN A 572 -1.69 -42.53 0.93
C GLN A 572 -1.99 -43.44 -0.27
N SER A 573 -3.23 -43.91 -0.36
CA SER A 573 -3.72 -44.65 -1.52
C SER A 573 -3.81 -43.76 -2.75
N TRP A 574 -3.56 -44.33 -3.93
CA TRP A 574 -3.85 -43.71 -5.22
C TRP A 574 -5.34 -43.30 -5.36
N ASP A 575 -6.25 -44.04 -4.74
CA ASP A 575 -7.70 -43.81 -4.88
C ASP A 575 -8.24 -42.59 -4.08
N ASN A 576 -7.41 -41.95 -3.26
CA ASN A 576 -7.80 -40.74 -2.52
C ASN A 576 -8.00 -39.53 -3.46
N ALA A 577 -8.59 -38.45 -2.94
CA ALA A 577 -8.79 -37.22 -3.71
C ALA A 577 -7.49 -36.39 -3.76
N TRP A 578 -6.54 -36.89 -4.54
CA TRP A 578 -5.35 -36.13 -4.91
C TRP A 578 -5.72 -34.96 -5.80
N ASP A 579 -5.20 -33.78 -5.47
CA ASP A 579 -5.07 -32.71 -6.44
C ASP A 579 -3.60 -32.47 -6.72
N VAL A 580 -3.17 -32.77 -7.95
CA VAL A 580 -1.83 -32.47 -8.48
C VAL A 580 -1.91 -31.64 -9.77
N TYR A 581 -3.11 -31.22 -10.18
CA TYR A 581 -3.33 -30.53 -11.45
C TYR A 581 -3.09 -29.03 -11.31
N ALA A 582 -3.63 -28.40 -10.27
CA ALA A 582 -3.38 -26.99 -9.97
C ALA A 582 -2.20 -26.82 -8.99
N MET A 583 -1.09 -27.48 -9.31
CA MET A 583 0.11 -27.53 -8.47
C MET A 583 1.36 -27.22 -9.29
N SER A 584 2.40 -26.73 -8.63
CA SER A 584 3.71 -26.64 -9.28
C SER A 584 4.20 -28.06 -9.54
N ASN A 585 5.02 -28.24 -10.57
CA ASN A 585 5.87 -29.42 -10.54
C ASN A 585 6.72 -29.39 -9.26
N TYR A 586 6.95 -30.56 -8.68
CA TYR A 586 7.81 -30.73 -7.50
C TYR A 586 9.20 -31.17 -7.95
N ASN A 587 10.22 -30.88 -7.14
CA ASN A 587 11.62 -31.07 -7.50
C ASN A 587 11.97 -30.23 -8.73
N THR A 588 11.96 -28.91 -8.52
CA THR A 588 12.21 -27.87 -9.51
C THR A 588 13.19 -26.81 -8.98
N ILE A 589 13.89 -26.13 -9.88
CA ILE A 589 14.69 -24.95 -9.56
C ILE A 589 13.74 -23.75 -9.48
N THR A 590 13.91 -22.94 -8.44
CA THR A 590 13.00 -21.84 -8.07
C THR A 590 13.67 -20.47 -8.08
N SER A 591 15.00 -20.45 -8.03
CA SER A 591 15.78 -19.21 -8.03
C SER A 591 17.11 -19.40 -8.76
N LEU A 592 17.48 -18.42 -9.58
CA LEU A 592 18.74 -18.34 -10.31
C LEU A 592 19.43 -17.01 -10.10
N SER A 593 20.76 -17.04 -10.00
CA SER A 593 21.60 -15.84 -10.04
C SER A 593 22.94 -16.12 -10.70
N GLU A 594 23.33 -15.27 -11.63
CA GLU A 594 24.70 -15.20 -12.17
C GLU A 594 25.44 -14.05 -11.46
N SER A 595 26.70 -14.27 -11.07
CA SER A 595 27.50 -13.21 -10.46
C SER A 595 27.82 -12.12 -11.48
N PRO A 596 27.51 -10.83 -11.21
CA PRO A 596 27.97 -9.74 -12.05
C PRO A 596 29.49 -9.53 -11.99
N GLN A 597 30.17 -10.11 -11.00
CA GLN A 597 31.61 -9.98 -10.79
C GLN A 597 32.44 -11.10 -11.44
N GLN A 598 31.82 -12.25 -11.73
CA GLN A 598 32.49 -13.38 -12.38
C GLN A 598 31.53 -14.06 -13.37
N LYS A 599 31.82 -13.95 -14.66
CA LYS A 599 31.08 -14.65 -15.72
C LYS A 599 31.15 -16.17 -15.51
N GLY A 600 30.04 -16.87 -15.70
CA GLY A 600 29.95 -18.32 -15.54
C GLY A 600 29.90 -18.81 -14.08
N LEU A 601 29.88 -17.89 -13.09
CA LEU A 601 29.56 -18.21 -11.71
C LEU A 601 28.04 -18.11 -11.51
N ILE A 602 27.38 -19.26 -11.43
CA ILE A 602 25.91 -19.37 -11.38
C ILE A 602 25.50 -20.14 -10.12
N TYR A 603 24.45 -19.65 -9.48
CA TYR A 603 23.82 -20.24 -8.31
C TYR A 603 22.37 -20.62 -8.66
N ALA A 604 21.95 -21.81 -8.25
CA ALA A 604 20.60 -22.32 -8.43
C ALA A 604 20.04 -22.87 -7.11
N GLY A 605 18.85 -22.43 -6.73
CA GLY A 605 18.11 -22.91 -5.55
C GLY A 605 16.87 -23.72 -5.94
N THR A 606 16.51 -24.71 -5.13
CA THR A 606 15.39 -25.63 -5.44
C THR A 606 14.25 -25.57 -4.42
N ASP A 607 13.07 -26.05 -4.83
CA ASP A 607 11.88 -26.17 -3.97
C ASP A 607 11.99 -27.28 -2.91
N ASP A 608 12.99 -28.15 -3.04
CA ASP A 608 13.21 -29.33 -2.23
C ASP A 608 14.46 -29.26 -1.33
N GLY A 609 15.12 -28.09 -1.27
CA GLY A 609 16.15 -27.81 -0.27
C GLY A 609 17.58 -28.08 -0.69
N TYR A 610 17.93 -27.83 -1.97
CA TYR A 610 19.30 -27.80 -2.47
C TYR A 610 19.72 -26.42 -2.98
N ILE A 611 21.00 -26.11 -2.76
CA ILE A 611 21.72 -25.00 -3.37
C ILE A 611 22.81 -25.60 -4.26
N ASN A 612 22.82 -25.23 -5.54
CA ASN A 612 23.76 -25.74 -6.53
C ASN A 612 24.59 -24.58 -7.09
N ILE A 613 25.89 -24.80 -7.27
CA ILE A 613 26.85 -23.75 -7.64
C ILE A 613 27.78 -24.26 -8.73
N THR A 614 27.89 -23.52 -9.82
CA THR A 614 28.93 -23.71 -10.84
C THR A 614 29.81 -22.47 -10.90
N GLU A 615 31.11 -22.65 -11.12
CA GLU A 615 32.07 -21.55 -11.31
C GLU A 615 32.62 -21.51 -12.75
N ASN A 616 32.13 -22.41 -13.61
CA ASN A 616 32.64 -22.70 -14.95
C ASN A 616 31.49 -22.90 -15.95
N ASP A 617 30.48 -22.04 -15.88
CA ASP A 617 29.40 -21.94 -16.87
C ASP A 617 28.63 -23.25 -17.09
N GLY A 618 28.54 -24.08 -16.04
CA GLY A 618 27.78 -25.33 -16.02
C GLY A 618 28.59 -26.61 -16.25
N ASP A 619 29.89 -26.53 -16.57
CA ASP A 619 30.72 -27.72 -16.76
C ASP A 619 30.73 -28.64 -15.53
N ASN A 620 30.72 -28.05 -14.33
CA ASN A 620 30.64 -28.77 -13.07
C ASN A 620 29.75 -28.03 -12.05
N TRP A 621 28.98 -28.80 -11.28
CA TRP A 621 28.09 -28.29 -10.25
C TRP A 621 28.43 -28.89 -8.88
N ARG A 622 28.55 -28.02 -7.87
CA ARG A 622 28.66 -28.40 -6.46
C ARG A 622 27.31 -28.20 -5.79
N GLN A 623 26.75 -29.29 -5.26
CA GLN A 623 25.50 -29.29 -4.50
C GLN A 623 25.74 -29.11 -3.00
N ILE A 624 24.87 -28.36 -2.34
CA ILE A 624 24.83 -28.11 -0.89
C ILE A 624 23.40 -28.40 -0.43
N LYS A 625 23.25 -29.16 0.65
CA LYS A 625 21.93 -29.37 1.28
C LYS A 625 21.63 -28.19 2.19
N VAL A 626 20.43 -27.61 2.12
CA VAL A 626 20.07 -26.49 3.00
C VAL A 626 20.17 -26.85 4.49
N SER A 627 20.01 -28.14 4.85
CA SER A 627 20.22 -28.62 6.22
C SER A 627 21.67 -28.57 6.73
N GLN A 628 22.63 -28.26 5.87
CA GLN A 628 24.01 -27.97 6.28
C GLN A 628 24.16 -26.53 6.78
N LEU A 629 23.18 -25.66 6.53
CA LEU A 629 23.15 -24.30 7.08
C LEU A 629 22.71 -24.34 8.55
N PRO A 630 23.19 -23.40 9.39
CA PRO A 630 22.85 -23.39 10.81
C PRO A 630 21.34 -23.34 11.07
N ASN A 631 20.81 -24.34 11.79
CA ASN A 631 19.41 -24.42 12.23
C ASN A 631 18.34 -24.41 11.12
N VAL A 632 18.72 -24.81 9.90
CA VAL A 632 17.80 -24.89 8.75
C VAL A 632 17.27 -26.32 8.58
N PRO A 633 15.94 -26.53 8.48
CA PRO A 633 15.37 -27.83 8.17
C PRO A 633 15.67 -28.30 6.74
N SER A 634 15.79 -29.61 6.51
CA SER A 634 16.07 -30.19 5.18
C SER A 634 14.95 -30.02 4.14
N THR A 635 13.82 -29.46 4.58
CA THR A 635 12.60 -29.19 3.81
C THR A 635 12.50 -27.75 3.34
N ALA A 636 13.43 -26.88 3.76
CA ALA A 636 13.35 -25.46 3.45
C ALA A 636 13.46 -25.20 1.94
N PHE A 637 12.46 -24.49 1.41
CA PHE A 637 12.34 -24.03 0.04
C PHE A 637 13.30 -22.85 -0.18
N VAL A 638 14.01 -22.81 -1.31
CA VAL A 638 14.84 -21.64 -1.66
C VAL A 638 13.96 -20.58 -2.33
N ASN A 639 13.60 -19.54 -1.59
CA ASN A 639 12.83 -18.40 -2.11
C ASN A 639 13.68 -17.53 -3.03
N ASP A 640 14.89 -17.20 -2.59
CA ASP A 640 15.77 -16.29 -3.32
C ASP A 640 17.24 -16.66 -3.12
N ILE A 641 18.03 -16.66 -4.20
CA ILE A 641 19.48 -16.75 -4.15
C ILE A 641 20.07 -15.60 -4.97
N LYS A 642 20.97 -14.83 -4.38
CA LYS A 642 21.55 -13.63 -5.00
C LYS A 642 23.05 -13.60 -4.85
N ALA A 643 23.75 -13.61 -5.98
CA ALA A 643 25.16 -13.26 -6.02
C ALA A 643 25.32 -11.78 -5.68
N ASP A 644 26.37 -11.46 -4.92
CA ASP A 644 26.66 -10.09 -4.54
C ASP A 644 27.05 -9.24 -5.76
N LEU A 645 26.62 -7.98 -5.74
CA LEU A 645 26.86 -7.03 -6.81
C LEU A 645 28.30 -6.52 -6.84
N HIS A 646 29.08 -6.68 -5.77
CA HIS A 646 30.39 -6.05 -5.56
C HIS A 646 31.52 -7.05 -5.27
N ASP A 647 31.23 -8.28 -4.82
CA ASP A 647 32.24 -9.32 -4.55
C ASP A 647 31.83 -10.71 -5.09
N ALA A 648 32.63 -11.27 -5.99
CA ALA A 648 32.40 -12.60 -6.59
C ALA A 648 32.36 -13.76 -5.56
N ASN A 649 32.88 -13.58 -4.34
CA ASN A 649 32.86 -14.60 -3.30
C ASN A 649 31.61 -14.57 -2.43
N VAL A 650 30.80 -13.51 -2.53
CA VAL A 650 29.66 -13.29 -1.64
C VAL A 650 28.35 -13.71 -2.33
N VAL A 651 27.52 -14.42 -1.58
CA VAL A 651 26.18 -14.86 -2.01
C VAL A 651 25.24 -14.86 -0.82
N TYR A 652 23.99 -14.46 -1.06
CA TYR A 652 22.90 -14.47 -0.09
C TYR A 652 21.86 -15.51 -0.48
N VAL A 653 21.20 -16.09 0.51
CA VAL A 653 20.07 -16.99 0.30
C VAL A 653 18.96 -16.70 1.32
N ALA A 654 17.74 -16.54 0.82
CA ALA A 654 16.51 -16.51 1.60
C ALA A 654 15.80 -17.86 1.45
N LEU A 655 15.48 -18.49 2.59
CA LEU A 655 14.82 -19.79 2.65
C LEU A 655 13.47 -19.66 3.34
N ASP A 656 12.59 -20.60 3.06
CA ASP A 656 11.23 -20.62 3.56
C ASP A 656 10.82 -22.05 3.97
N ASN A 657 10.27 -22.18 5.18
CA ASN A 657 9.79 -23.45 5.69
C ASN A 657 8.34 -23.36 6.24
N HIS A 658 7.60 -22.28 5.94
CA HIS A 658 6.23 -22.09 6.45
C HIS A 658 5.27 -23.18 5.95
N LYS A 659 5.56 -23.74 4.76
CA LYS A 659 4.84 -24.88 4.17
C LYS A 659 5.05 -26.21 4.92
N TYR A 660 5.74 -26.16 6.07
CA TYR A 660 5.88 -27.23 7.05
C TYR A 660 5.55 -26.75 8.48
N GLY A 661 4.92 -25.57 8.63
CA GLY A 661 4.51 -24.99 9.92
C GLY A 661 5.61 -24.21 10.65
N ASP A 662 6.68 -23.81 9.96
CA ASP A 662 7.81 -23.09 10.53
C ASP A 662 7.95 -21.71 9.88
N PHE A 663 7.54 -20.66 10.60
CA PHE A 663 7.41 -19.30 10.08
C PHE A 663 8.68 -18.45 10.23
N LYS A 664 9.78 -19.04 10.73
CA LYS A 664 11.01 -18.32 11.04
C LYS A 664 11.65 -17.67 9.81
N PRO A 665 12.21 -16.46 9.94
CA PRO A 665 13.00 -15.85 8.88
C PRO A 665 14.33 -16.59 8.71
N TYR A 666 14.56 -17.16 7.53
CA TYR A 666 15.84 -17.77 7.18
C TYR A 666 16.55 -16.95 6.11
N LEU A 667 17.48 -16.09 6.53
CA LEU A 667 18.33 -15.32 5.65
C LEU A 667 19.80 -15.59 5.97
N PHE A 668 20.59 -15.95 4.96
CA PHE A 668 21.99 -16.31 5.15
C PHE A 668 22.90 -15.63 4.14
N LYS A 669 24.15 -15.46 4.54
CA LYS A 669 25.24 -14.97 3.72
C LYS A 669 26.40 -15.95 3.76
N SER A 670 27.03 -16.16 2.60
CA SER A 670 28.34 -16.76 2.48
C SER A 670 29.31 -15.72 1.93
N THR A 671 30.58 -15.77 2.37
CA THR A 671 31.69 -14.96 1.84
C THR A 671 32.74 -15.81 1.11
N ASN A 672 32.43 -17.07 0.81
CA ASN A 672 33.35 -18.02 0.16
C ASN A 672 32.61 -18.93 -0.84
N LYS A 673 31.71 -18.34 -1.64
CA LYS A 673 30.95 -19.01 -2.71
C LYS A 673 30.12 -20.19 -2.22
N GLY A 674 29.50 -20.08 -1.05
CA GLY A 674 28.60 -21.06 -0.45
C GLY A 674 29.28 -22.18 0.32
N LYS A 675 30.59 -22.10 0.63
CA LYS A 675 31.29 -23.14 1.42
C LYS A 675 30.93 -23.08 2.91
N SER A 676 30.61 -21.90 3.44
CA SER A 676 30.12 -21.71 4.81
C SER A 676 29.12 -20.55 4.88
N TRP A 677 28.16 -20.63 5.80
CA TRP A 677 27.05 -19.67 5.88
C TRP A 677 26.93 -19.07 7.28
N LYS A 678 26.57 -17.79 7.33
CA LYS A 678 26.21 -17.04 8.54
C LYS A 678 24.79 -16.52 8.41
N SER A 679 23.98 -16.65 9.46
CA SER A 679 22.63 -16.07 9.48
C SER A 679 22.70 -14.54 9.52
N LEU A 680 21.72 -13.89 8.90
CA LEU A 680 21.47 -12.46 8.91
C LEU A 680 20.08 -12.15 9.50
N SER A 681 19.45 -13.09 10.21
CA SER A 681 18.06 -12.95 10.67
C SER A 681 17.93 -12.39 12.10
N ASP A 682 19.04 -12.03 12.76
CA ASP A 682 19.11 -11.87 14.23
C ASP A 682 18.04 -10.93 14.84
N ASN A 683 17.65 -9.86 14.15
CA ASN A 683 16.59 -8.93 14.60
C ASN A 683 15.38 -8.83 13.65
N ILE A 684 15.21 -9.81 12.75
CA ILE A 684 13.98 -9.94 11.96
C ILE A 684 12.95 -10.70 12.82
N PRO A 685 11.70 -10.23 12.94
CA PRO A 685 10.71 -10.93 13.76
C PRO A 685 10.43 -12.36 13.28
N ASP A 686 10.22 -13.28 14.22
CA ASP A 686 10.10 -14.73 13.99
C ASP A 686 8.98 -15.19 13.03
N ASN A 687 8.03 -14.31 12.67
CA ASN A 687 6.94 -14.61 11.73
C ASN A 687 7.06 -13.87 10.39
N HIS A 688 8.19 -13.22 10.11
CA HIS A 688 8.42 -12.47 8.88
C HIS A 688 9.22 -13.30 7.88
N LEU A 689 8.53 -14.13 7.10
CA LEU A 689 9.15 -14.84 5.98
C LEU A 689 9.90 -13.85 5.07
N VAL A 690 11.09 -14.22 4.61
CA VAL A 690 11.86 -13.39 3.68
C VAL A 690 11.62 -13.90 2.26
N TRP A 691 11.03 -13.05 1.42
CA TRP A 691 10.71 -13.38 0.04
C TRP A 691 11.83 -12.99 -0.93
N ARG A 692 12.44 -11.83 -0.71
CA ARG A 692 13.40 -11.25 -1.66
C ARG A 692 14.46 -10.42 -0.96
N LEU A 693 15.69 -10.47 -1.48
CA LEU A 693 16.77 -9.55 -1.12
C LEU A 693 17.28 -8.81 -2.35
N VAL A 694 17.49 -7.50 -2.23
CA VAL A 694 18.21 -6.70 -3.21
C VAL A 694 19.30 -5.87 -2.55
N GLN A 695 20.46 -5.78 -3.21
CA GLN A 695 21.61 -5.01 -2.76
C GLN A 695 21.70 -3.71 -3.56
N ASP A 696 22.08 -2.62 -2.90
CA ASP A 696 22.33 -1.38 -3.60
C ASP A 696 23.49 -1.49 -4.59
N HIS A 697 23.32 -0.85 -5.73
CA HIS A 697 24.25 -0.90 -6.85
C HIS A 697 25.47 0.03 -6.66
N MET A 698 25.50 0.87 -5.62
CA MET A 698 26.63 1.75 -5.31
C MET A 698 27.26 1.48 -3.94
N ALA A 699 26.44 1.21 -2.91
CA ALA A 699 26.88 0.99 -1.54
C ALA A 699 26.74 -0.50 -1.16
N PRO A 700 27.84 -1.28 -1.06
CA PRO A 700 27.79 -2.72 -0.83
C PRO A 700 27.12 -3.13 0.49
N ASN A 701 27.11 -2.23 1.48
CA ASN A 701 26.54 -2.48 2.80
C ASN A 701 25.03 -2.22 2.87
N LEU A 702 24.45 -1.54 1.88
CA LEU A 702 23.03 -1.20 1.85
C LEU A 702 22.24 -2.35 1.19
N LEU A 703 21.40 -3.00 1.98
CA LEU A 703 20.53 -4.11 1.57
C LEU A 703 19.07 -3.77 1.86
N PHE A 704 18.17 -4.30 1.04
CA PHE A 704 16.72 -4.26 1.27
C PHE A 704 16.15 -5.66 1.21
N ILE A 705 15.15 -5.93 2.06
CA ILE A 705 14.40 -7.20 2.04
C ILE A 705 12.89 -6.95 1.99
N GLY A 706 12.23 -7.79 1.18
CA GLY A 706 10.79 -7.94 1.15
C GLY A 706 10.39 -9.10 2.06
N THR A 707 9.44 -8.85 2.96
CA THR A 707 8.99 -9.84 3.95
C THR A 707 7.48 -10.02 3.93
N GLU A 708 6.99 -11.02 4.67
CA GLU A 708 5.55 -11.32 4.79
C GLU A 708 4.71 -10.17 5.36
N PHE A 709 5.30 -9.30 6.19
CA PHE A 709 4.58 -8.22 6.87
C PHE A 709 5.26 -6.85 6.75
N GLY A 710 6.00 -6.62 5.67
CA GLY A 710 6.58 -5.31 5.35
C GLY A 710 7.95 -5.36 4.69
N LEU A 711 8.64 -4.21 4.75
CA LEU A 711 9.94 -3.98 4.14
C LEU A 711 10.97 -3.60 5.20
N PHE A 712 12.21 -4.04 5.01
CA PHE A 712 13.33 -3.67 5.86
C PHE A 712 14.53 -3.26 5.02
N PHE A 713 15.40 -2.45 5.61
CA PHE A 713 16.71 -2.14 5.05
C PHE A 713 17.80 -2.36 6.10
N SER A 714 19.03 -2.53 5.64
CA SER A 714 20.23 -2.61 6.48
C SER A 714 21.30 -1.74 5.84
N VAL A 715 21.96 -0.88 6.62
CA VAL A 715 23.12 -0.08 6.19
C VAL A 715 24.47 -0.71 6.57
N ASN A 716 24.47 -1.85 7.26
CA ASN A 716 25.65 -2.53 7.79
C ASN A 716 25.78 -3.98 7.31
N HIS A 717 25.40 -4.21 6.05
CA HIS A 717 25.61 -5.49 5.34
C HIS A 717 24.85 -6.69 5.92
N GLY A 718 23.66 -6.42 6.48
CA GLY A 718 22.71 -7.41 7.00
C GLY A 718 22.93 -7.77 8.47
N VAL A 719 23.73 -6.99 9.20
CA VAL A 719 23.96 -7.23 10.64
C VAL A 719 22.75 -6.80 11.47
N THR A 720 22.12 -5.68 11.13
CA THR A 720 20.87 -5.22 11.74
C THR A 720 19.90 -4.69 10.70
N TRP A 721 18.62 -5.05 10.83
CA TRP A 721 17.56 -4.63 9.94
C TRP A 721 16.67 -3.56 10.58
N THR A 722 16.37 -2.50 9.84
CA THR A 722 15.46 -1.42 10.25
C THR A 722 14.20 -1.50 9.39
N ALA A 723 13.03 -1.46 10.01
CA ALA A 723 11.76 -1.54 9.29
C ALA A 723 11.45 -0.20 8.58
N LEU A 724 11.05 -0.27 7.31
CA LEU A 724 10.50 0.88 6.59
C LEU A 724 9.02 1.03 6.96
N LYS A 725 8.70 2.08 7.72
CA LYS A 725 7.33 2.36 8.20
C LYS A 725 6.65 3.54 7.49
N GLY A 726 7.35 4.22 6.59
CA GLY A 726 6.79 5.35 5.83
C GLY A 726 5.78 4.86 4.79
N ASN A 727 4.47 4.93 5.10
CA ASN A 727 3.39 4.52 4.20
C ASN A 727 3.50 3.08 3.65
N VAL A 728 4.03 2.17 4.48
CA VAL A 728 4.11 0.74 4.19
C VAL A 728 2.99 0.04 4.97
N PRO A 729 1.99 -0.56 4.31
CA PRO A 729 0.95 -1.32 5.01
C PRO A 729 1.49 -2.66 5.52
N THR A 730 0.81 -3.27 6.49
CA THR A 730 1.05 -4.68 6.83
C THR A 730 0.63 -5.53 5.62
N ILE A 731 1.59 -6.01 4.83
CA ILE A 731 1.36 -6.92 3.69
C ILE A 731 2.66 -7.62 3.27
N SER A 732 2.50 -8.75 2.57
CA SER A 732 3.58 -9.46 1.91
C SER A 732 4.12 -8.69 0.70
N PHE A 733 5.40 -8.36 0.74
CA PHE A 733 6.16 -7.84 -0.39
C PHE A 733 7.01 -8.95 -0.99
N ARG A 734 6.53 -9.53 -2.08
CA ARG A 734 7.09 -10.76 -2.67
C ARG A 734 8.29 -10.52 -3.57
N ASP A 735 8.43 -9.33 -4.12
CA ASP A 735 9.59 -8.98 -4.94
C ASP A 735 9.98 -7.51 -4.84
N LEU A 736 11.25 -7.25 -5.10
CA LEU A 736 11.91 -5.96 -5.06
C LEU A 736 12.79 -5.80 -6.29
N ALA A 737 12.84 -4.60 -6.86
CA ALA A 737 13.87 -4.23 -7.82
C ALA A 737 14.38 -2.81 -7.56
N ILE A 738 15.64 -2.57 -7.92
CA ILE A 738 16.26 -1.25 -7.86
C ILE A 738 16.37 -0.70 -9.27
N GLN A 739 15.75 0.45 -9.51
CA GLN A 739 16.01 1.23 -10.72
C GLN A 739 17.27 2.08 -10.50
N LYS A 740 18.35 1.71 -11.18
CA LYS A 740 19.69 2.25 -10.89
C LYS A 740 19.86 3.73 -11.20
N ARG A 741 19.26 4.23 -12.29
CA ARG A 741 19.39 5.63 -12.71
C ARG A 741 18.72 6.59 -11.73
N GLU A 742 17.53 6.22 -11.25
CA GLU A 742 16.73 7.07 -10.36
C GLU A 742 17.07 6.85 -8.87
N ASN A 743 17.78 5.76 -8.53
CA ASN A 743 17.95 5.27 -7.16
C ASN A 743 16.61 4.98 -6.47
N ASP A 744 15.67 4.39 -7.21
CA ASP A 744 14.36 4.02 -6.70
C ASP A 744 14.36 2.55 -6.27
N LEU A 745 13.72 2.26 -5.14
CA LEU A 745 13.35 0.89 -4.76
C LEU A 745 11.88 0.68 -5.11
N VAL A 746 11.62 -0.22 -6.05
CA VAL A 746 10.28 -0.65 -6.45
C VAL A 746 9.95 -1.95 -5.71
N ALA A 747 8.77 -2.00 -5.09
CA ALA A 747 8.32 -3.12 -4.29
C ALA A 747 6.94 -3.61 -4.80
N ALA A 748 6.86 -4.90 -5.11
CA ALA A 748 5.62 -5.59 -5.47
C ALA A 748 4.97 -6.17 -4.22
N SER A 749 3.76 -5.70 -3.91
CA SER A 749 2.94 -6.32 -2.86
C SER A 749 2.01 -7.37 -3.45
N PHE A 750 1.73 -8.42 -2.68
CA PHE A 750 0.76 -9.44 -3.07
C PHE A 750 -0.65 -9.04 -2.58
N GLY A 751 -1.23 -7.98 -3.17
CA GLY A 751 -2.62 -7.58 -2.96
C GLY A 751 -2.85 -6.10 -2.61
N ARG A 752 -1.84 -5.24 -2.81
CA ARG A 752 -1.93 -3.77 -2.70
C ARG A 752 -1.18 -3.03 -3.82
N GLY A 753 -0.91 -3.72 -4.94
CA GLY A 753 -0.21 -3.17 -6.09
C GLY A 753 1.28 -2.89 -5.83
N PHE A 754 1.82 -1.89 -6.52
CA PHE A 754 3.21 -1.47 -6.42
C PHE A 754 3.41 -0.28 -5.49
N TYR A 755 4.60 -0.26 -4.87
CA TYR A 755 5.10 0.86 -4.07
C TYR A 755 6.49 1.27 -4.56
N ILE A 756 6.78 2.57 -4.53
CA ILE A 756 8.10 3.11 -4.85
C ILE A 756 8.61 3.93 -3.68
N LEU A 757 9.80 3.59 -3.16
CA LEU A 757 10.61 4.52 -2.38
C LEU A 757 11.43 5.35 -3.38
N ASP A 758 10.91 6.53 -3.72
CA ASP A 758 11.57 7.44 -4.65
C ASP A 758 12.92 7.89 -4.04
N ASP A 759 14.03 7.75 -4.76
CA ASP A 759 15.39 8.16 -4.38
C ASP A 759 15.83 7.76 -2.95
N PHE A 760 16.26 6.51 -2.77
CA PHE A 760 16.77 6.01 -1.49
C PHE A 760 18.21 6.47 -1.16
N SER A 761 18.85 7.30 -2.00
CA SER A 761 20.28 7.61 -1.92
C SER A 761 20.73 8.16 -0.56
N ALA A 762 19.85 8.84 0.17
CA ALA A 762 20.10 9.30 1.53
C ALA A 762 20.57 8.17 2.47
N LEU A 763 20.03 6.96 2.33
CA LEU A 763 20.39 5.80 3.15
C LEU A 763 21.86 5.37 2.99
N ARG A 764 22.50 5.68 1.87
CA ARG A 764 23.94 5.41 1.66
C ARG A 764 24.83 6.26 2.54
N GLN A 765 24.31 7.42 2.97
CA GLN A 765 25.04 8.44 3.72
C GLN A 765 24.61 8.49 5.19
N VAL A 766 23.64 7.69 5.62
CA VAL A 766 23.24 7.65 7.02
C VAL A 766 24.31 6.91 7.81
N THR A 767 25.17 7.68 8.49
CA THR A 767 26.12 7.14 9.47
C THR A 767 25.65 7.40 10.89
N GLU A 768 26.20 6.67 11.86
CA GLU A 768 25.97 6.96 13.28
C GLU A 768 26.41 8.38 13.65
N SER A 769 27.46 8.91 13.00
CA SER A 769 27.89 10.31 13.17
C SER A 769 26.85 11.30 12.66
N ASP A 770 26.21 11.04 11.52
CA ASP A 770 25.15 11.91 10.97
C ASP A 770 23.90 11.87 11.84
N LEU A 771 23.50 10.69 12.36
CA LEU A 771 22.39 10.57 13.31
C LEU A 771 22.70 11.21 14.68
N ASN A 772 23.98 11.36 15.03
CA ASN A 772 24.39 12.07 16.24
C ASN A 772 24.45 13.60 16.07
N SER A 773 24.57 14.09 14.83
CA SER A 773 24.51 15.52 14.50
C SER A 773 23.15 16.12 14.81
N GLU A 774 23.07 17.44 15.01
CA GLU A 774 21.80 18.12 15.27
C GLU A 774 20.83 18.00 14.09
N ALA A 775 21.36 18.05 12.87
CA ALA A 775 20.62 17.85 11.63
C ALA A 775 21.56 17.57 10.47
N LYS A 776 21.02 17.01 9.39
CA LYS A 776 21.73 16.74 8.13
C LYS A 776 20.85 17.05 6.93
N LEU A 777 21.38 17.75 5.93
CA LEU A 777 20.77 17.85 4.60
C LEU A 777 21.51 16.90 3.64
N PHE A 778 20.79 15.93 3.09
CA PHE A 778 21.39 14.92 2.22
C PHE A 778 21.59 15.46 0.79
N PRO A 779 22.45 14.82 -0.03
CA PRO A 779 22.58 15.15 -1.44
C PRO A 779 21.22 15.16 -2.16
N ILE A 780 21.05 16.11 -3.07
CA ILE A 780 19.81 16.33 -3.80
C ILE A 780 20.03 15.90 -5.25
N ARG A 781 19.18 15.00 -5.74
CA ARG A 781 19.20 14.59 -7.14
C ARG A 781 18.82 15.73 -8.08
N ASP A 782 19.19 15.60 -9.35
CA ASP A 782 18.77 16.55 -10.38
C ASP A 782 17.24 16.67 -10.44
N ALA A 783 16.75 17.90 -10.54
CA ALA A 783 15.34 18.20 -10.65
C ALA A 783 14.94 18.46 -12.11
N TRP A 784 13.79 17.92 -12.51
CA TRP A 784 13.26 18.06 -13.87
C TRP A 784 12.41 19.31 -14.03
N TRP A 785 12.80 20.18 -14.96
CA TRP A 785 12.11 21.42 -15.30
C TRP A 785 11.17 21.20 -16.50
N TYR A 786 9.88 21.25 -16.25
CA TYR A 786 8.81 21.14 -17.25
C TYR A 786 7.49 21.69 -16.70
N ILE A 787 6.50 21.86 -17.57
CA ILE A 787 5.12 22.14 -17.18
C ILE A 787 4.37 20.81 -17.11
N GLU A 788 3.81 20.50 -15.93
CA GLU A 788 2.93 19.34 -15.77
C GLU A 788 1.73 19.49 -16.71
N GLN A 789 1.52 18.48 -17.56
CA GLN A 789 0.41 18.47 -18.52
C GLN A 789 -0.89 18.16 -17.78
N SER A 790 -2.03 18.67 -18.23
CA SER A 790 -3.31 18.34 -17.60
C SER A 790 -4.23 17.66 -18.61
N HIS A 791 -4.51 16.37 -18.42
CA HIS A 791 -5.29 15.57 -19.38
C HIS A 791 -6.80 15.51 -19.06
N LEU A 792 -7.21 15.58 -17.79
CA LEU A 792 -8.62 15.43 -17.38
C LEU A 792 -9.36 16.76 -17.20
N SER A 793 -8.68 17.74 -16.60
CA SER A 793 -9.09 19.14 -16.44
C SER A 793 -7.84 19.98 -16.11
N PHE A 794 -7.99 21.30 -15.94
CA PHE A 794 -6.87 22.19 -15.59
C PHE A 794 -6.49 22.20 -14.10
N GLU A 795 -7.18 21.42 -13.28
CA GLU A 795 -6.93 21.31 -11.83
C GLU A 795 -6.22 20.00 -11.51
N LYS A 796 -5.74 19.82 -10.27
CA LYS A 796 -5.11 18.57 -9.82
C LYS A 796 -6.15 17.45 -9.63
N ASP A 797 -5.65 16.27 -9.26
CA ASP A 797 -6.43 15.11 -8.83
C ASP A 797 -7.22 14.42 -9.96
N LYS A 798 -8.56 14.38 -9.86
CA LYS A 798 -9.41 13.58 -10.77
C LYS A 798 -10.09 14.42 -11.85
N GLY A 799 -9.79 15.72 -11.90
CA GLY A 799 -10.46 16.69 -12.76
C GLY A 799 -11.98 16.53 -12.76
N SER A 800 -12.59 16.43 -13.94
CA SER A 800 -14.04 16.30 -14.10
C SER A 800 -14.53 14.85 -14.23
N GLN A 801 -13.73 13.84 -13.84
CA GLN A 801 -14.10 12.42 -13.98
C GLN A 801 -14.92 11.87 -12.79
N GLY A 802 -14.98 12.60 -11.68
CA GLY A 802 -15.69 12.18 -10.47
C GLY A 802 -14.85 11.30 -9.54
N ASP A 803 -15.38 11.01 -8.35
CA ASP A 803 -14.63 10.39 -7.26
C ASP A 803 -14.31 8.90 -7.46
N SER A 804 -15.02 8.21 -8.36
CA SER A 804 -14.71 6.82 -8.70
C SER A 804 -13.51 6.67 -9.62
N HIS A 805 -13.06 7.73 -10.30
CA HIS A 805 -11.89 7.65 -11.17
C HIS A 805 -10.63 7.33 -10.36
N PHE A 806 -9.86 6.34 -10.81
CA PHE A 806 -8.62 5.96 -10.14
C PHE A 806 -7.45 6.81 -10.64
N VAL A 807 -6.78 7.48 -9.70
CA VAL A 807 -5.52 8.18 -9.92
C VAL A 807 -4.57 7.84 -8.77
N ALA A 808 -3.34 7.46 -9.09
CA ALA A 808 -2.25 7.34 -8.14
C ALA A 808 -1.30 8.53 -8.27
N ALA A 809 -0.73 8.99 -7.16
CA ALA A 809 0.08 10.20 -7.16
C ALA A 809 1.40 10.01 -7.96
N ASN A 810 1.82 11.07 -8.65
CA ASN A 810 3.22 11.25 -9.04
C ASN A 810 4.07 11.60 -7.82
N PRO A 811 5.42 11.45 -7.87
CA PRO A 811 6.26 12.06 -6.85
C PRO A 811 6.06 13.59 -6.86
N GLU A 812 6.30 14.24 -5.72
CA GLU A 812 6.22 15.70 -5.63
C GLU A 812 7.03 16.38 -6.74
N PHE A 813 6.43 17.40 -7.37
CA PHE A 813 7.06 18.10 -8.48
C PHE A 813 8.21 18.98 -8.00
N GLY A 814 9.36 18.88 -8.66
CA GLY A 814 10.50 19.76 -8.49
C GLY A 814 11.70 19.11 -7.77
N ALA A 815 12.46 19.91 -7.02
CA ALA A 815 13.66 19.46 -6.31
C ALA A 815 13.28 18.93 -4.92
N ILE A 816 13.56 17.65 -4.67
CA ILE A 816 13.24 16.99 -3.39
C ILE A 816 14.43 17.10 -2.44
N PHE A 817 14.18 17.65 -1.25
CA PHE A 817 15.17 17.76 -0.18
C PHE A 817 14.87 16.68 0.86
N THR A 818 15.78 15.71 0.97
CA THR A 818 15.78 14.75 2.08
C THR A 818 16.68 15.29 3.19
N TYR A 819 16.19 15.31 4.42
CA TYR A 819 16.93 15.84 5.57
C TYR A 819 16.66 15.03 6.83
N TYR A 820 17.59 15.05 7.77
CA TYR A 820 17.46 14.52 9.12
C TYR A 820 17.45 15.67 10.13
N LEU A 821 16.58 15.60 11.13
CA LEU A 821 16.62 16.47 12.31
C LEU A 821 16.61 15.57 13.55
N LYS A 822 17.60 15.70 14.43
CA LYS A 822 17.70 14.84 15.62
C LYS A 822 16.51 15.00 16.55
N GLU A 823 16.22 16.25 16.90
CA GLU A 823 15.13 16.57 17.80
C GLU A 823 14.50 17.91 17.39
N ALA A 824 13.19 17.89 17.13
CA ALA A 824 12.41 19.09 16.98
C ALA A 824 12.13 19.70 18.36
N PRO A 825 12.25 21.03 18.53
CA PRO A 825 11.91 21.67 19.79
C PRO A 825 10.48 21.36 20.24
N ILE A 826 10.31 20.97 21.51
CA ILE A 826 8.99 20.67 22.07
C ILE A 826 8.35 21.98 22.55
N MET A 827 7.11 22.23 22.15
CA MET A 827 6.33 23.38 22.61
C MET A 827 5.95 23.22 24.09
N LYS A 828 5.99 24.29 24.88
CA LYS A 828 5.53 24.33 26.29
C LYS A 828 4.14 23.75 26.47
N LYS A 829 3.24 24.03 25.52
CA LYS A 829 1.88 23.46 25.51
C LYS A 829 1.90 21.93 25.45
N LYS A 830 2.77 21.36 24.62
CA LYS A 830 2.89 19.90 24.49
C LYS A 830 3.56 19.31 25.73
N GLU A 831 4.56 19.96 26.29
CA GLU A 831 5.17 19.54 27.56
C GLU A 831 4.13 19.49 28.70
N ARG A 832 3.30 20.52 28.83
CA ARG A 832 2.20 20.54 29.80
C ARG A 832 1.24 19.38 29.56
N GLN A 833 0.75 19.21 28.33
CA GLN A 833 -0.17 18.11 28.01
C GLN A 833 0.41 16.73 28.32
N THR A 834 1.70 16.51 28.05
CA THR A 834 2.39 15.25 28.42
C THR A 834 2.45 15.07 29.94
N LYS A 835 2.68 16.14 30.72
CA LYS A 835 2.60 16.08 32.20
C LYS A 835 1.17 15.78 32.66
N GLU A 836 0.16 16.40 32.06
CA GLU A 836 -1.26 16.15 32.37
C GLU A 836 -1.67 14.71 32.06
N GLU A 837 -1.14 14.10 31.01
CA GLU A 837 -1.39 12.68 30.68
C GLU A 837 -0.91 11.74 31.79
N SER A 838 0.17 12.08 32.50
CA SER A 838 0.64 11.32 33.66
C SER A 838 -0.26 11.46 34.90
N LEU A 839 -1.17 12.44 34.90
CA LEU A 839 -2.12 12.75 35.96
C LEU A 839 -3.56 12.37 35.59
N LYS A 840 -3.78 11.54 34.56
CA LYS A 840 -5.12 11.23 34.00
C LYS A 840 -6.17 10.76 35.01
N ASN A 841 -5.76 10.20 36.14
CA ASN A 841 -6.64 9.71 37.21
C ASN A 841 -6.63 10.59 38.47
N ASP A 842 -5.86 11.68 38.45
CA ASP A 842 -5.70 12.65 39.54
C ASP A 842 -6.26 14.01 39.13
N ASN A 843 -6.35 14.94 40.09
CA ASN A 843 -6.66 16.33 39.78
C ASN A 843 -5.52 16.95 38.97
N ILE A 844 -5.84 17.45 37.77
CA ILE A 844 -4.90 18.22 36.96
C ILE A 844 -4.77 19.63 37.56
N PRO A 845 -3.59 20.02 38.10
CA PRO A 845 -3.41 21.33 38.68
C PRO A 845 -3.45 22.42 37.59
N PHE A 846 -4.12 23.53 37.86
CA PHE A 846 -4.11 24.70 36.98
C PHE A 846 -2.69 25.25 36.87
N SER A 847 -2.16 25.35 35.65
CA SER A 847 -0.78 25.75 35.39
C SER A 847 -0.48 27.24 35.64
N GLY A 848 -1.51 28.04 35.95
CA GLY A 848 -1.40 29.50 36.12
C GLY A 848 -1.58 30.27 34.82
N TRP A 849 -2.15 31.48 34.91
CA TRP A 849 -2.42 32.32 33.74
C TRP A 849 -1.15 32.73 32.98
N GLU A 850 -0.05 33.00 33.70
CA GLU A 850 1.24 33.38 33.09
C GLU A 850 1.83 32.26 32.23
N ALA A 851 1.74 31.00 32.68
CA ALA A 851 2.22 29.86 31.91
C ALA A 851 1.38 29.65 30.64
N LEU A 852 0.06 29.77 30.74
CA LEU A 852 -0.85 29.66 29.59
C LEU A 852 -0.66 30.81 28.59
N GLU A 853 -0.40 32.03 29.06
CA GLU A 853 -0.08 33.15 28.18
C GLU A 853 1.28 32.93 27.51
N ALA A 854 2.29 32.43 28.24
CA ALA A 854 3.58 32.06 27.65
C ALA A 854 3.46 30.94 26.60
N GLU A 855 2.58 29.94 26.80
CA GLU A 855 2.24 28.93 25.78
C GLU A 855 1.58 29.54 24.54
N LYS A 856 0.70 30.52 24.74
CA LYS A 856 -0.04 31.18 23.67
C LYS A 856 0.84 32.11 22.84
N LEU A 857 1.83 32.73 23.46
CA LEU A 857 2.80 33.63 22.82
C LEU A 857 4.02 32.88 22.24
N GLU A 858 4.21 31.60 22.58
CA GLU A 858 5.31 30.78 22.06
C GLU A 858 5.23 30.63 20.54
N GLN A 859 6.37 30.84 19.87
CA GLN A 859 6.46 30.68 18.43
C GLN A 859 6.76 29.24 18.08
N LYS A 860 5.97 28.66 17.18
CA LYS A 860 6.19 27.28 16.73
C LYS A 860 7.57 27.13 16.07
N PRO A 861 8.31 26.05 16.36
CA PRO A 861 9.56 25.76 15.65
C PRO A 861 9.28 25.47 14.18
N GLN A 862 10.04 26.11 13.30
CA GLN A 862 9.91 25.98 11.86
C GLN A 862 11.26 25.71 11.21
N LEU A 863 11.28 24.76 10.29
CA LEU A 863 12.40 24.59 9.37
C LEU A 863 12.25 25.53 8.19
N ILE A 864 13.35 26.18 7.83
CA ILE A 864 13.44 27.10 6.71
C ILE A 864 14.47 26.56 5.74
N PHE A 865 14.06 26.34 4.48
CA PHE A 865 14.96 25.97 3.39
C PHE A 865 15.12 27.18 2.47
N VAL A 866 16.33 27.73 2.40
CA VAL A 866 16.65 28.89 1.56
C VAL A 866 17.34 28.39 0.30
N VAL A 867 16.66 28.53 -0.84
CA VAL A 867 17.18 28.16 -2.16
C VAL A 867 17.82 29.40 -2.81
N LYS A 868 19.06 29.26 -3.27
CA LYS A 868 19.81 30.30 -3.96
C LYS A 868 20.25 29.86 -5.35
N ASN A 869 20.29 30.80 -6.30
CA ASN A 869 20.90 30.55 -7.61
C ASN A 869 22.43 30.58 -7.54
N LYS A 870 23.11 30.32 -8.67
CA LYS A 870 24.57 30.36 -8.79
C LYS A 870 25.20 31.72 -8.43
N SER A 871 24.45 32.82 -8.55
CA SER A 871 24.90 34.17 -8.17
C SER A 871 24.77 34.44 -6.66
N GLY A 872 24.21 33.50 -5.88
CA GLY A 872 24.00 33.63 -4.44
C GLY A 872 22.70 34.36 -4.06
N GLU A 873 21.86 34.71 -5.04
CA GLU A 873 20.58 35.39 -4.81
C GLU A 873 19.53 34.41 -4.33
N VAL A 874 18.70 34.82 -3.36
CA VAL A 874 17.61 33.99 -2.85
C VAL A 874 16.47 33.92 -3.87
N VAL A 875 16.17 32.70 -4.31
CA VAL A 875 15.12 32.41 -5.29
C VAL A 875 13.82 32.01 -4.61
N ARG A 876 13.91 31.17 -3.58
CA ARG A 876 12.75 30.70 -2.82
C ARG A 876 13.14 30.43 -1.37
N THR A 877 12.21 30.69 -0.45
CA THR A 877 12.32 30.25 0.95
C THR A 877 11.13 29.36 1.28
N ILE A 878 11.38 28.14 1.73
CA ILE A 878 10.33 27.15 2.02
C ILE A 878 10.27 26.94 3.52
N TYR A 879 9.07 27.03 4.08
CA TYR A 879 8.81 26.86 5.50
C TYR A 879 8.09 25.52 5.73
N LYS A 880 8.59 24.74 6.69
CA LYS A 880 7.98 23.48 7.13
C LYS A 880 7.96 23.39 8.65
N ASP A 881 7.01 22.66 9.20
CA ASP A 881 7.04 22.32 10.62
C ASP A 881 8.30 21.49 10.92
N ALA A 882 8.98 21.79 12.03
CA ALA A 882 10.11 21.00 12.47
C ALA A 882 9.64 19.63 12.96
N LYS A 883 10.16 18.55 12.36
CA LYS A 883 9.87 17.17 12.72
C LYS A 883 11.18 16.42 12.90
N SER A 884 11.31 15.70 14.01
CA SER A 884 12.45 14.82 14.23
C SER A 884 12.48 13.66 13.21
N GLY A 885 13.64 13.06 13.03
CA GLY A 885 13.89 11.98 12.09
C GLY A 885 14.21 12.44 10.67
N VAL A 886 14.33 11.47 9.77
CA VAL A 886 14.48 11.66 8.33
C VAL A 886 13.13 12.06 7.73
N ASN A 887 13.11 13.18 7.01
CA ASN A 887 11.93 13.79 6.42
C ASN A 887 12.24 14.30 5.01
N ARG A 888 11.18 14.60 4.24
CA ARG A 888 11.29 15.14 2.88
C ARG A 888 10.44 16.39 2.69
N THR A 889 10.91 17.28 1.82
CA THR A 889 10.16 18.43 1.31
C THR A 889 10.55 18.70 -0.13
N ALA A 890 9.76 19.48 -0.87
CA ALA A 890 10.03 19.81 -2.26
C ALA A 890 10.07 21.33 -2.50
N TRP A 891 10.99 21.78 -3.35
CA TRP A 891 10.89 23.05 -4.05
C TRP A 891 10.26 22.81 -5.43
N ASP A 892 9.09 23.40 -5.66
CA ASP A 892 8.33 23.30 -6.91
C ASP A 892 8.93 24.09 -8.10
N LEU A 893 10.20 24.45 -8.00
CA LEU A 893 10.96 25.19 -9.00
C LEU A 893 10.37 26.57 -9.32
N ARG A 894 9.60 27.18 -8.41
CA ARG A 894 8.98 28.50 -8.62
C ARG A 894 9.51 29.56 -7.67
N TYR A 895 9.50 30.80 -8.14
CA TYR A 895 9.67 31.99 -7.32
C TYR A 895 8.43 32.23 -6.43
N PRO A 896 8.53 33.07 -5.38
CA PRO A 896 7.34 33.61 -4.70
C PRO A 896 6.46 34.42 -5.63
N ASN A 897 5.15 34.43 -5.37
CA ASN A 897 4.23 35.36 -6.01
C ASN A 897 4.49 36.79 -5.48
N HIS A 898 4.44 37.77 -6.38
CA HIS A 898 4.68 39.19 -6.12
C HIS A 898 3.40 40.02 -5.91
N ASN A 899 2.24 39.38 -5.78
CA ASN A 899 0.99 40.04 -5.45
C ASN A 899 1.14 40.88 -4.17
N PRO A 900 0.57 42.10 -4.13
CA PRO A 900 0.63 42.94 -2.94
C PRO A 900 -0.10 42.28 -1.77
N ILE A 901 0.55 42.30 -0.61
CA ILE A 901 -0.02 41.81 0.66
C ILE A 901 -0.84 42.95 1.28
N ALA A 902 -2.08 42.69 1.65
CA ALA A 902 -2.95 43.71 2.24
C ALA A 902 -2.67 43.87 3.75
N LEU A 903 -2.76 45.10 4.28
CA LEU A 903 -2.55 45.36 5.71
C LEU A 903 -3.62 44.71 6.62
N LYS A 904 -4.83 44.48 6.09
CA LYS A 904 -5.95 43.80 6.79
C LYS A 904 -6.07 42.31 6.43
N GLU A 905 -5.10 41.74 5.74
CA GLU A 905 -5.10 40.30 5.48
C GLU A 905 -4.91 39.57 6.82
N GLY A 906 -5.85 38.71 7.19
CA GLY A 906 -5.70 37.85 8.36
C GLY A 906 -4.45 36.97 8.25
N LYS A 907 -4.00 36.36 9.36
CA LYS A 907 -2.92 35.37 9.30
C LYS A 907 -3.24 34.34 8.19
N PRO A 908 -2.30 34.02 7.30
CA PRO A 908 -2.54 33.04 6.25
C PRO A 908 -3.04 31.73 6.87
N LYS A 909 -4.09 31.14 6.27
CA LYS A 909 -4.71 29.90 6.79
C LYS A 909 -3.70 28.73 6.83
N ASN A 910 -2.70 28.73 5.96
CA ASN A 910 -1.57 27.81 5.94
C ASN A 910 -0.28 28.53 5.52
N ILE A 911 0.80 28.32 6.27
CA ILE A 911 2.14 28.87 5.95
C ILE A 911 2.75 28.16 4.72
N SER A 912 2.29 26.95 4.40
CA SER A 912 2.68 26.20 3.20
C SER A 912 2.03 26.70 1.90
N ASP A 913 0.93 27.45 1.97
CA ASP A 913 0.23 28.04 0.82
C ASP A 913 0.88 29.36 0.39
N GLN A 914 2.21 29.40 0.35
CA GLN A 914 2.89 30.52 -0.28
C GLN A 914 2.54 30.53 -1.76
N ASN A 915 1.69 31.48 -2.14
CA ASN A 915 1.32 31.78 -3.52
C ASN A 915 2.53 31.59 -4.45
N LYS A 916 2.37 30.70 -5.42
CA LYS A 916 3.44 30.27 -6.33
C LYS A 916 3.58 31.28 -7.48
N GLY A 917 4.80 31.72 -7.75
CA GLY A 917 5.13 32.58 -8.88
C GLY A 917 5.45 31.79 -10.15
N LEU A 918 6.15 32.43 -11.09
CA LEU A 918 6.64 31.79 -12.31
C LEU A 918 7.82 30.86 -12.00
N LEU A 919 8.13 29.95 -12.94
CA LEU A 919 9.23 29.00 -12.80
C LEU A 919 10.58 29.71 -12.68
N ALA A 920 11.54 29.07 -12.03
CA ALA A 920 12.94 29.45 -12.04
C ALA A 920 13.65 28.75 -13.20
N ALA A 921 14.60 29.42 -13.86
CA ALA A 921 15.32 28.86 -14.98
C ALA A 921 16.09 27.58 -14.59
N PRO A 922 16.31 26.63 -15.51
CA PRO A 922 17.31 25.59 -15.37
C PRO A 922 18.69 26.16 -15.01
N GLY A 923 19.46 25.42 -14.23
CA GLY A 923 20.76 25.89 -13.74
C GLY A 923 21.21 25.20 -12.47
N VAL A 924 22.26 25.73 -11.87
CA VAL A 924 22.83 25.26 -10.60
C VAL A 924 22.26 26.08 -9.46
N TYR A 925 21.80 25.39 -8.42
CA TYR A 925 21.20 25.97 -7.22
C TYR A 925 21.85 25.40 -5.97
N THR A 926 21.76 26.15 -4.88
CA THR A 926 22.12 25.68 -3.54
C THR A 926 20.92 25.79 -2.61
N THR A 927 20.82 24.91 -1.63
CA THR A 927 19.83 25.04 -0.55
C THR A 927 20.50 24.94 0.81
N SER A 928 20.05 25.75 1.76
CA SER A 928 20.52 25.73 3.16
C SER A 928 19.33 25.55 4.09
N MET A 929 19.52 24.76 5.15
CA MET A 929 18.48 24.45 6.14
C MET A 929 18.72 25.23 7.43
N TYR A 930 17.67 25.87 7.95
CA TYR A 930 17.69 26.63 9.20
C TYR A 930 16.54 26.19 10.12
N LEU A 931 16.70 26.36 11.43
CA LEU A 931 15.66 26.24 12.43
C LEU A 931 15.33 27.63 12.98
N ALA A 932 14.06 28.03 12.88
CA ALA A 932 13.52 29.21 13.51
C ALA A 932 12.67 28.83 14.72
N HIS A 933 12.98 29.36 15.90
CA HIS A 933 12.22 29.13 17.13
C HIS A 933 12.42 30.30 18.11
N ASN A 934 11.32 30.86 18.63
CA ASN A 934 11.31 31.94 19.63
C ASN A 934 12.19 33.14 19.23
N GLY A 935 12.05 33.61 17.99
CA GLY A 935 12.80 34.76 17.46
C GLY A 935 14.26 34.46 17.10
N SER A 936 14.78 33.27 17.37
CA SER A 936 16.10 32.84 16.92
C SER A 936 16.02 32.11 15.57
N VAL A 937 17.00 32.31 14.69
CA VAL A 937 17.17 31.55 13.44
C VAL A 937 18.60 31.03 13.39
N LYS A 938 18.76 29.71 13.34
CA LYS A 938 20.05 29.03 13.34
C LYS A 938 20.20 28.17 12.09
N GLN A 939 21.33 28.29 11.40
CA GLN A 939 21.65 27.37 10.31
C GLN A 939 22.00 26.00 10.89
N LEU A 940 21.38 24.95 10.34
CA LEU A 940 21.49 23.59 10.85
C LEU A 940 22.57 22.76 10.14
N ASP A 941 22.80 22.99 8.85
CA ASP A 941 23.81 22.27 8.07
C ASP A 941 24.38 23.14 6.95
N GLN A 942 25.47 22.69 6.32
CA GLN A 942 26.09 23.35 5.18
C GLN A 942 25.18 23.35 3.94
N PRO A 943 25.31 24.34 3.05
CA PRO A 943 24.55 24.36 1.82
C PRO A 943 24.83 23.15 0.92
N VAL A 944 23.79 22.58 0.31
CA VAL A 944 23.90 21.49 -0.67
C VAL A 944 23.59 22.02 -2.06
N GLU A 945 24.49 21.75 -3.02
CA GLU A 945 24.33 22.11 -4.44
C GLU A 945 23.53 21.04 -5.20
N PHE A 946 22.72 21.46 -6.16
CA PHE A 946 21.96 20.58 -7.06
C PHE A 946 21.64 21.26 -8.41
N ASN A 947 21.28 20.46 -9.41
CA ASN A 947 20.93 20.97 -10.74
C ASN A 947 19.43 20.92 -11.01
N VAL A 948 18.95 21.91 -11.75
CA VAL A 948 17.63 21.92 -12.40
C VAL A 948 17.85 21.80 -13.91
N LYS A 949 17.27 20.79 -14.55
CA LYS A 949 17.51 20.45 -15.97
C LYS A 949 16.19 20.39 -16.76
N PRO A 950 16.12 20.90 -18.01
CA PRO A 950 14.94 20.72 -18.85
C PRO A 950 14.64 19.25 -19.08
N LEU A 951 13.38 18.84 -18.90
CA LEU A 951 12.97 17.45 -19.20
C LEU A 951 12.84 17.20 -20.70
N TYR A 952 12.36 18.21 -21.44
CA TYR A 952 12.07 18.12 -22.86
C TYR A 952 12.72 19.27 -23.63
N LYS A 953 13.07 19.00 -24.89
CA LYS A 953 13.27 20.05 -25.90
C LYS A 953 11.91 20.32 -26.57
N GLY A 954 11.48 21.59 -26.62
CA GLY A 954 10.22 21.97 -27.24
C GLY A 954 10.16 21.61 -28.74
N SER A 955 8.96 21.34 -29.25
CA SER A 955 8.74 21.04 -30.67
C SER A 955 8.92 22.25 -31.59
N LEU A 956 8.78 23.45 -31.03
CA LEU A 956 9.08 24.72 -31.69
C LEU A 956 10.34 25.33 -31.06
N GLU A 957 11.13 26.01 -31.88
CA GLU A 957 12.22 26.85 -31.38
C GLU A 957 11.62 28.07 -30.67
N GLY A 958 11.97 28.22 -29.39
CA GLY A 958 11.55 29.30 -28.51
C GLY A 958 12.75 30.06 -27.96
N ALA A 959 12.51 30.94 -27.00
CA ALA A 959 13.57 31.66 -26.30
C ALA A 959 14.44 30.70 -25.46
N SER A 960 15.66 31.13 -25.11
CA SER A 960 16.44 30.38 -24.12
C SER A 960 15.73 30.39 -22.75
N PRO A 961 15.98 29.40 -21.86
CA PRO A 961 15.39 29.41 -20.53
C PRO A 961 15.75 30.67 -19.72
N GLU A 962 16.94 31.23 -19.93
CA GLU A 962 17.39 32.49 -19.33
C GLU A 962 16.55 33.67 -19.86
N GLU A 963 16.40 33.81 -21.18
CA GLU A 963 15.57 34.85 -21.79
C GLU A 963 14.10 34.77 -21.35
N ALA A 964 13.55 33.55 -21.28
CA ALA A 964 12.20 33.31 -20.79
C ALA A 964 12.06 33.76 -19.33
N SER A 965 13.02 33.38 -18.48
CA SER A 965 13.05 33.75 -17.07
C SER A 965 13.22 35.26 -16.85
N ASP A 966 14.10 35.92 -17.61
CA ASP A 966 14.32 37.37 -17.52
C ASP A 966 13.05 38.14 -17.92
N PHE A 967 12.35 37.65 -18.94
CA PHE A 967 11.04 38.21 -19.28
C PHE A 967 10.01 37.99 -18.17
N TRP A 968 10.00 36.83 -17.51
CA TRP A 968 9.14 36.60 -16.34
C TRP A 968 9.44 37.59 -15.21
N ARG A 969 10.72 37.91 -14.95
CA ARG A 969 11.11 38.93 -13.96
C ARG A 969 10.58 40.31 -14.37
N THR A 970 10.71 40.65 -15.65
CA THR A 970 10.20 41.92 -16.21
C THR A 970 8.68 42.01 -16.04
N TYR A 971 7.95 40.96 -16.43
CA TYR A 971 6.50 40.88 -16.26
C TYR A 971 6.08 41.06 -14.80
N GLU A 972 6.73 40.36 -13.86
CA GLU A 972 6.36 40.45 -12.45
C GLU A 972 6.64 41.85 -11.85
N ALA A 973 7.70 42.53 -12.29
CA ALA A 973 7.97 43.92 -11.91
C ALA A 973 6.87 44.86 -12.42
N THR A 974 6.45 44.74 -13.69
CA THR A 974 5.34 45.50 -14.28
C THR A 974 4.02 45.19 -13.58
N ALA A 975 3.72 43.91 -13.30
CA ALA A 975 2.51 43.50 -12.60
C ALA A 975 2.45 44.03 -11.16
N LYS A 976 3.60 44.09 -10.47
CA LYS A 976 3.71 44.69 -9.14
C LYS A 976 3.40 46.19 -9.18
N ARG A 977 3.92 46.93 -10.16
CA ARG A 977 3.60 48.37 -10.33
C ARG A 977 2.11 48.59 -10.57
N ALA A 978 1.50 47.85 -11.49
CA ALA A 978 0.06 47.94 -11.74
C ALA A 978 -0.78 47.63 -10.50
N SER A 979 -0.40 46.59 -9.75
CA SER A 979 -1.08 46.22 -8.52
C SER A 979 -0.92 47.29 -7.42
N ALA A 980 0.21 47.98 -7.37
CA ALA A 980 0.41 49.11 -6.47
C ALA A 980 -0.53 50.28 -6.80
N ILE A 981 -0.72 50.60 -8.10
CA ILE A 981 -1.69 51.61 -8.55
C ILE A 981 -3.12 51.19 -8.18
N ASP A 982 -3.50 49.94 -8.43
CA ASP A 982 -4.83 49.41 -8.06
C ASP A 982 -5.13 49.60 -6.55
N LYS A 983 -4.18 49.22 -5.70
CA LYS A 983 -4.30 49.42 -4.25
C LYS A 983 -4.34 50.88 -3.87
N ALA A 984 -3.51 51.72 -4.50
CA ALA A 984 -3.51 53.15 -4.23
C ALA A 984 -4.81 53.81 -4.69
N LEU A 985 -5.39 53.45 -5.84
CA LEU A 985 -6.70 53.92 -6.30
C LEU A 985 -7.81 53.52 -5.33
N THR A 986 -7.75 52.30 -4.79
CA THR A 986 -8.70 51.85 -3.76
C THR A 986 -8.57 52.69 -2.48
N LYS A 987 -7.34 52.93 -2.00
CA LYS A 987 -7.08 53.79 -0.83
C LYS A 987 -7.55 55.23 -1.07
N THR A 988 -7.24 55.79 -2.25
CA THR A 988 -7.68 57.12 -2.68
C THR A 988 -9.20 57.22 -2.69
N GLU A 989 -9.93 56.21 -3.17
CA GLU A 989 -11.39 56.21 -3.13
C GLU A 989 -11.94 56.25 -1.70
N GLN A 990 -11.35 55.46 -0.80
CA GLN A 990 -11.71 55.43 0.61
C GLN A 990 -11.42 56.78 1.28
N LYS A 991 -10.25 57.38 1.01
CA LYS A 991 -9.87 58.71 1.52
C LYS A 991 -10.81 59.80 1.00
N ILE A 992 -11.18 59.80 -0.28
CA ILE A 992 -12.20 60.71 -0.85
C ILE A 992 -13.54 60.56 -0.14
N LYS A 993 -14.01 59.33 0.10
CA LYS A 993 -15.27 59.07 0.82
C LYS A 993 -15.21 59.53 2.28
N ALA A 994 -14.08 59.29 2.96
CA ALA A 994 -13.86 59.74 4.33
C ALA A 994 -13.79 61.27 4.43
N MET A 995 -13.06 61.93 3.53
CA MET A 995 -12.98 63.39 3.44
C MET A 995 -14.33 64.03 3.11
N SER A 996 -15.13 63.41 2.24
CA SER A 996 -16.50 63.83 1.99
C SER A 996 -17.34 63.82 3.28
N LYS A 997 -17.29 62.72 4.03
CA LYS A 997 -18.00 62.60 5.31
C LYS A 997 -17.48 63.59 6.35
N ALA A 998 -16.17 63.77 6.45
CA ALA A 998 -15.55 64.69 7.38
C ALA A 998 -15.93 66.14 7.07
N LEU A 999 -15.92 66.55 5.79
CA LEU A 999 -16.37 67.89 5.37
C LEU A 999 -17.85 68.13 5.66
N MET A 1000 -18.71 67.10 5.51
CA MET A 1000 -20.12 67.19 5.91
C MET A 1000 -20.32 67.33 7.43
N GLN A 1001 -19.29 67.01 8.22
CA GLN A 1001 -19.27 67.12 9.68
C GLN A 1001 -18.45 68.32 10.19
N SER A 1002 -17.82 69.09 9.28
CA SER A 1002 -17.09 70.31 9.60
C SER A 1002 -18.04 71.43 10.02
N THR A 1003 -17.59 72.27 10.96
CA THR A 1003 -18.40 73.34 11.57
C THR A 1003 -18.07 74.74 11.06
N VAL A 1004 -17.04 74.88 10.22
CA VAL A 1004 -16.54 76.18 9.71
C VAL A 1004 -16.22 76.08 8.22
N HIS A 1005 -16.90 76.90 7.40
CA HIS A 1005 -16.65 77.10 5.96
C HIS A 1005 -16.46 75.83 5.10
N PRO A 1006 -17.33 74.80 5.18
CA PRO A 1006 -17.16 73.54 4.45
C PRO A 1006 -17.27 73.71 2.92
N GLU A 1007 -17.88 74.80 2.43
CA GLU A 1007 -18.13 75.07 1.01
C GLU A 1007 -16.85 75.08 0.16
N GLN A 1008 -15.75 75.62 0.69
CA GLN A 1008 -14.47 75.66 -0.03
C GLN A 1008 -13.84 74.27 -0.16
N GLY A 1009 -13.97 73.45 0.89
CA GLY A 1009 -13.52 72.06 0.88
C GLY A 1009 -14.35 71.18 -0.07
N LEU A 1010 -15.67 71.38 -0.11
CA LEU A 1010 -16.55 70.61 -1.01
C LEU A 1010 -16.26 70.86 -2.50
N VAL A 1011 -15.95 72.10 -2.89
CA VAL A 1011 -15.56 72.42 -4.28
C VAL A 1011 -14.23 71.75 -4.65
N LYS A 1012 -13.23 71.82 -3.77
CA LYS A 1012 -11.95 71.14 -3.98
C LYS A 1012 -12.12 69.62 -4.03
N LEU A 1013 -12.93 69.05 -3.14
CA LEU A 1013 -13.24 67.61 -3.13
C LEU A 1013 -13.88 67.16 -4.45
N GLU A 1014 -14.83 67.90 -5.01
CA GLU A 1014 -15.48 67.53 -6.26
C GLU A 1014 -14.50 67.60 -7.45
N ALA A 1015 -13.60 68.57 -7.47
CA ALA A 1015 -12.53 68.64 -8.47
C ALA A 1015 -11.59 67.41 -8.38
N VAL A 1016 -11.18 67.03 -7.17
CA VAL A 1016 -10.36 65.83 -6.92
C VAL A 1016 -11.10 64.55 -7.31
N LYS A 1017 -12.40 64.47 -6.99
CA LYS A 1017 -13.26 63.33 -7.34
C LYS A 1017 -13.40 63.17 -8.85
N ASN A 1018 -13.50 64.27 -9.61
CA ASN A 1018 -13.55 64.22 -11.08
C ASN A 1018 -12.22 63.76 -11.70
N GLN A 1019 -11.09 64.25 -11.17
CA GLN A 1019 -9.76 63.76 -11.57
C GLN A 1019 -9.61 62.26 -11.27
N TYR A 1020 -10.00 61.84 -10.06
CA TYR A 1020 -10.02 60.45 -9.65
C TYR A 1020 -10.92 59.58 -10.54
N ASN A 1021 -12.15 60.01 -10.83
CA ASN A 1021 -13.07 59.26 -11.69
C ASN A 1021 -12.56 59.12 -13.14
N THR A 1022 -11.86 60.13 -13.65
CA THR A 1022 -11.21 60.09 -14.97
C THR A 1022 -10.11 59.05 -14.99
N LEU A 1023 -9.19 59.08 -14.01
CA LEU A 1023 -8.13 58.08 -13.87
C LEU A 1023 -8.71 56.67 -13.63
N LYS A 1024 -9.72 56.55 -12.76
CA LYS A 1024 -10.44 55.29 -12.48
C LYS A 1024 -11.02 54.70 -13.76
N THR A 1025 -11.68 55.51 -14.59
CA THR A 1025 -12.25 55.08 -15.88
C THR A 1025 -11.16 54.69 -16.87
N ALA A 1026 -10.04 55.42 -16.90
CA ALA A 1026 -8.90 55.08 -17.76
C ALA A 1026 -8.24 53.75 -17.34
N PHE A 1027 -8.16 53.49 -16.04
CA PHE A 1027 -7.48 52.31 -15.48
C PHE A 1027 -8.37 51.05 -15.48
N TYR A 1028 -9.65 51.17 -15.11
CA TYR A 1028 -10.60 50.05 -15.00
C TYR A 1028 -11.61 49.95 -16.15
N GLY A 1029 -11.63 50.91 -17.07
CA GLY A 1029 -12.65 51.00 -18.11
C GLY A 1029 -13.97 51.62 -17.62
N ASN A 1030 -14.91 51.78 -18.54
CA ASN A 1030 -16.23 52.33 -18.26
C ASN A 1030 -17.05 51.36 -17.39
N GLN A 1031 -17.42 51.80 -16.20
CA GLN A 1031 -18.12 50.97 -15.21
C GLN A 1031 -19.56 50.64 -15.63
N ALA A 1032 -20.29 51.58 -16.25
CA ALA A 1032 -21.66 51.35 -16.71
C ALA A 1032 -21.71 50.25 -17.80
N LYS A 1033 -20.66 50.12 -18.62
CA LYS A 1033 -20.53 48.99 -19.55
C LYS A 1033 -20.34 47.66 -18.81
N LEU A 1034 -19.48 47.63 -17.79
CA LEU A 1034 -19.22 46.42 -17.00
C LEU A 1034 -20.46 45.92 -16.26
N GLU A 1035 -21.33 46.82 -15.79
CA GLU A 1035 -22.58 46.48 -15.09
C GLU A 1035 -23.51 45.58 -15.90
N ILE A 1036 -23.46 45.66 -17.25
CA ILE A 1036 -24.27 44.84 -18.15
C ILE A 1036 -23.43 43.81 -18.94
N GLY A 1037 -22.13 43.71 -18.68
CA GLY A 1037 -21.21 42.84 -19.41
C GLY A 1037 -20.80 43.32 -20.81
N GLU A 1038 -20.95 44.62 -21.12
CA GLU A 1038 -20.47 45.21 -22.38
C GLU A 1038 -18.95 45.44 -22.34
N LYS A 1039 -18.28 45.27 -23.49
CA LYS A 1039 -16.82 45.26 -23.58
C LYS A 1039 -16.23 46.68 -23.47
N ASN A 1040 -15.17 46.79 -22.68
CA ASN A 1040 -14.26 47.93 -22.67
C ASN A 1040 -13.03 47.64 -23.57
N PRO A 1041 -12.32 48.68 -24.06
CA PRO A 1041 -10.95 48.50 -24.51
C PRO A 1041 -10.10 47.85 -23.41
N PRO A 1042 -9.15 46.95 -23.73
CA PRO A 1042 -8.39 46.22 -22.72
C PRO A 1042 -7.65 47.13 -21.76
N THR A 1043 -8.00 47.02 -20.48
CA THR A 1043 -7.40 47.71 -19.34
C THR A 1043 -5.97 47.23 -19.06
N VAL A 1044 -5.25 47.93 -18.18
CA VAL A 1044 -3.91 47.53 -17.71
C VAL A 1044 -3.95 46.10 -17.15
N MET A 1045 -4.93 45.80 -16.29
CA MET A 1045 -5.04 44.49 -15.64
C MET A 1045 -5.43 43.38 -16.61
N GLU A 1046 -6.33 43.63 -17.57
CA GLU A 1046 -6.67 42.65 -18.60
C GLU A 1046 -5.47 42.32 -19.50
N LYS A 1047 -4.63 43.30 -19.83
CA LYS A 1047 -3.39 43.08 -20.60
C LYS A 1047 -2.36 42.29 -19.80
N ILE A 1048 -2.18 42.61 -18.52
CA ILE A 1048 -1.33 41.85 -17.59
C ILE A 1048 -1.80 40.40 -17.48
N PHE A 1049 -3.11 40.18 -17.34
CA PHE A 1049 -3.69 38.85 -17.29
C PHE A 1049 -3.50 38.08 -18.62
N THR A 1050 -3.66 38.77 -19.76
CA THR A 1050 -3.43 38.17 -21.08
C THR A 1050 -1.98 37.69 -21.23
N ILE A 1051 -1.00 38.48 -20.78
CA ILE A 1051 0.40 38.05 -20.77
C ILE A 1051 0.58 36.87 -19.80
N TYR A 1052 0.03 36.94 -18.58
CA TYR A 1052 0.12 35.84 -17.61
C TYR A 1052 -0.31 34.48 -18.18
N LEU A 1053 -1.41 34.43 -18.93
CA LEU A 1053 -1.91 33.20 -19.57
C LEU A 1053 -0.87 32.57 -20.51
N SER A 1054 -0.04 33.38 -21.17
CA SER A 1054 1.05 32.90 -22.02
C SER A 1054 2.32 32.47 -21.27
N LEU A 1055 2.50 32.91 -20.00
CA LEU A 1055 3.70 32.65 -19.21
C LEU A 1055 3.53 31.51 -18.21
N GLY A 1056 2.43 31.48 -17.46
CA GLY A 1056 2.26 30.60 -16.29
C GLY A 1056 2.30 29.10 -16.59
N ARG A 1057 2.11 28.73 -17.87
CA ARG A 1057 2.01 27.35 -18.38
C ARG A 1057 2.94 27.09 -19.57
N SER A 1058 4.01 27.86 -19.71
CA SER A 1058 4.88 27.79 -20.88
C SER A 1058 6.35 27.82 -20.49
N THR A 1059 7.17 27.04 -21.20
CA THR A 1059 8.64 27.16 -21.20
C THR A 1059 9.15 27.73 -22.53
N TYR A 1060 8.26 28.16 -23.43
CA TYR A 1060 8.60 28.65 -24.77
C TYR A 1060 9.28 30.03 -24.78
N GLY A 1061 9.06 30.82 -23.72
CA GLY A 1061 9.48 32.21 -23.64
C GLY A 1061 8.46 33.21 -24.22
N PRO A 1062 8.75 34.52 -24.15
CA PRO A 1062 7.83 35.56 -24.60
C PRO A 1062 7.70 35.63 -26.11
N THR A 1063 6.47 35.80 -26.58
CA THR A 1063 6.21 36.20 -27.97
C THR A 1063 6.52 37.69 -28.18
N GLU A 1064 6.70 38.09 -29.44
CA GLU A 1064 6.84 39.52 -29.79
C GLU A 1064 5.62 40.35 -29.37
N THR A 1065 4.43 39.73 -29.36
CA THR A 1065 3.22 40.39 -28.82
C THR A 1065 3.32 40.59 -27.32
N ASN A 1066 3.87 39.63 -26.55
CA ASN A 1066 4.08 39.82 -25.12
C ASN A 1066 5.04 40.98 -24.84
N LYS A 1067 6.17 41.04 -25.54
CA LYS A 1067 7.15 42.13 -25.40
C LYS A 1067 6.52 43.49 -25.71
N LYS A 1068 5.78 43.60 -26.82
CA LYS A 1068 5.07 44.83 -27.19
C LYS A 1068 3.99 45.22 -26.18
N GLN A 1069 3.22 44.26 -25.66
CA GLN A 1069 2.20 44.57 -24.65
C GLN A 1069 2.82 45.06 -23.33
N ILE A 1070 3.97 44.50 -22.88
CA ILE A 1070 4.69 45.04 -21.71
C ILE A 1070 5.03 46.52 -21.89
N GLN A 1071 5.60 46.89 -23.05
CA GLN A 1071 5.95 48.29 -23.33
C GLN A 1071 4.72 49.22 -23.28
N ILE A 1072 3.59 48.78 -23.84
CA ILE A 1072 2.33 49.53 -23.80
C ILE A 1072 1.82 49.66 -22.36
N ILE A 1073 1.86 48.56 -21.60
CA ILE A 1073 1.45 48.55 -20.19
C ILE A 1073 2.32 49.51 -19.38
N ASP A 1074 3.64 49.49 -19.55
CA ASP A 1074 4.54 50.38 -18.81
C ASP A 1074 4.27 51.87 -19.11
N GLN A 1075 3.92 52.22 -20.35
CA GLN A 1075 3.48 53.57 -20.70
C GLN A 1075 2.17 53.95 -20.00
N MET A 1076 1.19 53.03 -19.98
CA MET A 1076 -0.10 53.25 -19.30
C MET A 1076 0.07 53.38 -17.79
N ILE A 1077 0.91 52.53 -17.18
CA ILE A 1077 1.25 52.55 -15.75
C ILE A 1077 1.92 53.88 -15.40
N SER A 1078 2.93 54.31 -16.16
CA SER A 1078 3.66 55.54 -15.85
C SER A 1078 2.75 56.78 -15.93
N LYS A 1079 1.85 56.82 -16.93
CA LYS A 1079 0.82 57.87 -17.00
C LYS A 1079 -0.12 57.85 -15.79
N ALA A 1080 -0.57 56.67 -15.37
CA ALA A 1080 -1.44 56.53 -14.22
C ALA A 1080 -0.74 56.88 -12.89
N GLU A 1081 0.55 56.59 -12.75
CA GLU A 1081 1.38 57.01 -11.60
C GLU A 1081 1.45 58.55 -11.51
N ASP A 1082 1.69 59.23 -12.64
CA ASP A 1082 1.74 60.70 -12.68
C ASP A 1082 0.40 61.34 -12.32
N GLU A 1083 -0.71 60.85 -12.91
CA GLU A 1083 -2.07 61.34 -12.60
C GLU A 1083 -2.45 61.08 -11.14
N LEU A 1084 -2.12 59.91 -10.61
CA LEU A 1084 -2.38 59.54 -9.21
C LEU A 1084 -1.59 60.40 -8.24
N SER A 1085 -0.32 60.70 -8.54
CA SER A 1085 0.52 61.61 -7.74
C SER A 1085 -0.10 63.02 -7.69
N GLY A 1086 -0.65 63.51 -8.81
CA GLY A 1086 -1.39 64.77 -8.86
C GLY A 1086 -2.65 64.76 -7.98
N ILE A 1087 -3.41 63.67 -7.99
CA ILE A 1087 -4.60 63.48 -7.14
C ILE A 1087 -4.21 63.43 -5.66
N GLN A 1088 -3.13 62.73 -5.31
CA GLN A 1088 -2.63 62.64 -3.93
C GLN A 1088 -2.23 64.01 -3.38
N LYS A 1089 -1.45 64.80 -4.14
CA LYS A 1089 -1.12 66.19 -3.76
C LYS A 1089 -2.36 67.06 -3.56
N SER A 1090 -3.39 66.84 -4.36
CA SER A 1090 -4.65 67.58 -4.25
C SER A 1090 -5.47 67.14 -3.02
N LEU A 1091 -5.40 65.86 -2.65
CA LEU A 1091 -5.98 65.35 -1.40
C LEU A 1091 -5.24 65.88 -0.17
N ASP A 1092 -3.91 65.96 -0.20
CA ASP A 1092 -3.12 66.53 0.90
C ASP A 1092 -3.50 68.02 1.11
N SER A 1093 -3.62 68.79 0.02
CA SER A 1093 -4.12 70.17 0.10
C SER A 1093 -5.57 70.27 0.59
N LEU A 1094 -6.39 69.25 0.34
CA LEU A 1094 -7.76 69.20 0.85
C LEU A 1094 -7.79 68.86 2.35
N GLU A 1095 -6.85 68.05 2.83
CA GLU A 1095 -6.68 67.72 4.23
C GLU A 1095 -6.32 68.96 5.06
N ASP A 1096 -5.46 69.83 4.54
CA ASP A 1096 -5.17 71.14 5.15
C ASP A 1096 -6.43 72.00 5.31
N VAL A 1097 -7.31 72.00 4.30
CA VAL A 1097 -8.60 72.72 4.36
C VAL A 1097 -9.55 72.07 5.36
N LEU A 1098 -9.62 70.73 5.39
CA LEU A 1098 -10.43 69.99 6.35
C LEU A 1098 -10.02 70.30 7.80
N ASN A 1099 -8.72 70.35 8.07
CA ASN A 1099 -8.15 70.71 9.36
C ASN A 1099 -8.50 72.15 9.75
N ALA A 1100 -8.39 73.10 8.83
CA ALA A 1100 -8.80 74.49 9.04
C ALA A 1100 -10.32 74.65 9.28
N SER A 1101 -11.13 73.75 8.73
CA SER A 1101 -12.60 73.72 8.86
C SER A 1101 -13.10 73.00 10.13
N HIS A 1102 -12.22 72.61 11.05
CA HIS A 1102 -12.53 71.81 12.24
C HIS A 1102 -13.25 70.48 11.91
N GLY A 1103 -12.88 69.84 10.79
CA GLY A 1103 -13.37 68.52 10.45
C GLY A 1103 -12.84 67.43 11.40
N PRO A 1104 -13.57 66.30 11.55
CA PRO A 1104 -13.08 65.16 12.30
C PRO A 1104 -11.86 64.53 11.61
N TYR A 1105 -10.95 63.99 12.43
CA TYR A 1105 -9.75 63.28 11.98
C TYR A 1105 -10.11 62.03 11.15
N ILE A 1106 -9.33 61.77 10.10
CA ILE A 1106 -9.47 60.60 9.22
C ILE A 1106 -8.35 59.62 9.53
N ASP A 1107 -8.71 58.42 9.93
CA ASP A 1107 -7.76 57.32 10.17
C ASP A 1107 -7.26 56.75 8.83
N ASP A 1108 -5.95 56.50 8.75
CA ASP A 1108 -5.19 56.40 7.48
C ASP A 1108 -4.73 54.97 7.12
#